data_AF-A0A3B0UV27-F1
#
_entry.id   AF-A0A3B0UV27-F1
#
_cell.length_a   1.000
_cell.length_b   1.000
_cell.length_c   1.000
_cell.angle_alpha   90.00
_cell.angle_beta   90.00
_cell.angle_gamma   90.00
#
_symmetry.space_group_name_H-M   'P 1'
#
loop_
_entity.id
_entity.type
_entity.pdbx_description
1 polymer ?
#
loop_
_entity_poly.entity_id
_entity_poly.type
_entity_poly.pdbx_seq_one_letter_code
_entity_poly.pdbx_strand_id
1 'polypeptide(L)'
;MADKKRLVMIGNGMAGVRAIEEVLAINPELFDITIFGAETHPNYNRIFLSSILSGEKTAEDITLNETSWYEDNNITLHLGKEVTEIQRGYRKVVASDGTTVPYDTLIVATGSKPFVIPIPGVEKEGVLTFRDLRDCEQMIEASKKYKKASVIGGGLLGLEAARGLMNLGMEVTVIHDQPSLMNMQLDDIAASMLQKELEAQGMLFKTACLTKEILGNGRVTGLSFNDGTTLDTDLVIMAVGIRANTALAKKAHLLCERGIVVNDYMQTYTDPSIYAVGECIEHRGKTYGLVAPLFEQARILAYHITGQGLKTYTGSEVSTKLKVSGVDVFSAGEFQISEEEKDEKDTIEYTDRAAGIYKKLVIDGDRLAGAVLYGDTADGVRLFQMIQAGTDISAQRNTLIFGNSAMGDAGHSGISLVANMSPDTIVCGCNGITKKAIEDAIAKEGLTTRQEVTGCTKAGGSCGGCEPLIDQILASVLGSSFAKAEGETPICGCTELAHDYVKAMIRRDSLTTVAAAMATLEWKGEGCRICRPALNYYVQMTFPGEARDDPGSRHVNERLHANIQKDGTFSVVPRIYGGLTSPQELANIAKVASEHNVPAIKFTGGQRIDLLGVSKEKLPSIWKALDTPSGYAYAKALRTVKTCVGNNWCRFG
;
A
#
# COMPACT_ATOMS: atom_id res chain seq x y z
N MET A 1 17.28 -20.85 -33.14
CA MET A 1 17.00 -20.39 -31.77
C MET A 1 16.74 -21.64 -30.95
N ALA A 2 17.42 -21.82 -29.82
CA ALA A 2 17.12 -22.97 -28.96
C ALA A 2 15.67 -22.82 -28.45
N ASP A 3 14.90 -23.91 -28.44
CA ASP A 3 13.53 -23.90 -27.89
C ASP A 3 13.59 -23.53 -26.41
N LYS A 4 12.97 -22.40 -26.02
CA LYS A 4 12.88 -21.98 -24.62
C LYS A 4 12.07 -23.02 -23.84
N LYS A 5 12.48 -23.33 -22.61
CA LYS A 5 11.69 -24.22 -21.74
C LYS A 5 10.42 -23.50 -21.29
N ARG A 6 9.28 -24.18 -21.23
CA ARG A 6 8.03 -23.57 -20.79
C ARG A 6 7.98 -23.53 -19.26
N LEU A 7 7.89 -22.33 -18.70
CA LEU A 7 7.72 -22.09 -17.27
C LEU A 7 6.31 -21.54 -17.02
N VAL A 8 5.50 -22.30 -16.30
CA VAL A 8 4.17 -21.84 -15.88
C VAL A 8 4.18 -21.51 -14.40
N MET A 9 3.60 -20.38 -14.01
CA MET A 9 3.41 -20.00 -12.60
C MET A 9 1.91 -19.83 -12.29
N ILE A 10 1.48 -20.45 -11.19
CA ILE A 10 0.12 -20.33 -10.66
C ILE A 10 0.14 -19.42 -9.44
N GLY A 11 -0.40 -18.21 -9.58
CA GLY A 11 -0.47 -17.19 -8.53
C GLY A 11 0.40 -15.98 -8.86
N ASN A 12 -0.26 -14.84 -9.15
CA ASN A 12 0.38 -13.56 -9.48
C ASN A 12 0.67 -12.71 -8.22
N GLY A 13 1.09 -13.35 -7.13
CA GLY A 13 1.39 -12.68 -5.85
C GLY A 13 2.85 -12.23 -5.73
N MET A 14 3.16 -11.48 -4.68
CA MET A 14 4.51 -10.92 -4.42
C MET A 14 5.62 -11.98 -4.47
N ALA A 15 5.43 -13.15 -3.83
CA ALA A 15 6.46 -14.19 -3.76
C ALA A 15 6.73 -14.87 -5.11
N GLY A 16 5.67 -15.19 -5.86
CA GLY A 16 5.79 -15.82 -7.17
C GLY A 16 6.43 -14.87 -8.18
N VAL A 17 5.94 -13.63 -8.27
CA VAL A 17 6.53 -12.64 -9.19
C VAL A 17 7.96 -12.29 -8.80
N ARG A 18 8.29 -12.25 -7.51
CA ARG A 18 9.70 -12.12 -7.10
C ARG A 18 10.56 -13.28 -7.61
N ALA A 19 10.06 -14.51 -7.62
CA ALA A 19 10.80 -15.64 -8.19
C ALA A 19 11.03 -15.44 -9.70
N ILE A 20 10.06 -14.90 -10.43
CA ILE A 20 10.21 -14.55 -11.85
C ILE A 20 11.21 -13.42 -12.07
N GLU A 21 11.17 -12.35 -11.26
CA GLU A 21 12.15 -11.27 -11.31
C GLU A 21 13.59 -11.79 -11.15
N GLU A 22 13.82 -12.69 -10.19
CA GLU A 22 15.14 -13.30 -9.95
C GLU A 22 15.56 -14.23 -11.11
N VAL A 23 14.62 -14.98 -11.70
CA VAL A 23 14.87 -15.80 -12.91
C VAL A 23 15.31 -14.92 -14.07
N LEU A 24 14.59 -13.84 -14.33
CA LEU A 24 14.89 -12.90 -15.42
C LEU A 24 16.23 -12.19 -15.21
N ALA A 25 16.56 -11.84 -13.96
CA ALA A 25 17.84 -11.24 -13.62
C ALA A 25 19.03 -12.18 -13.87
N ILE A 26 18.83 -13.49 -13.70
CA ILE A 26 19.86 -14.50 -13.94
C ILE A 26 20.00 -14.84 -15.43
N ASN A 27 18.87 -15.15 -16.08
CA ASN A 27 18.84 -15.49 -17.50
C ASN A 27 17.45 -15.22 -18.11
N PRO A 28 17.25 -14.06 -18.77
CA PRO A 28 15.95 -13.68 -19.31
C PRO A 28 15.50 -14.53 -20.51
N GLU A 29 16.43 -15.22 -21.17
CA GLU A 29 16.15 -16.00 -22.38
C GLU A 29 15.92 -17.49 -22.11
N LEU A 30 16.00 -17.94 -20.84
CA LEU A 30 15.94 -19.36 -20.51
C LEU A 30 14.55 -19.98 -20.66
N PHE A 31 13.51 -19.21 -20.33
CA PHE A 31 12.14 -19.70 -20.25
C PHE A 31 11.17 -18.91 -21.13
N ASP A 32 10.16 -19.60 -21.65
CA ASP A 32 8.91 -19.02 -22.12
C ASP A 32 7.93 -19.03 -20.93
N ILE A 33 7.56 -17.85 -20.43
CA ILE A 33 6.92 -17.69 -19.12
C ILE A 33 5.43 -17.39 -19.29
N THR A 34 4.59 -18.19 -18.63
CA THR A 34 3.15 -17.94 -18.50
C THR A 34 2.76 -17.83 -17.03
N ILE A 35 2.02 -16.78 -16.65
CA ILE A 35 1.57 -16.54 -15.28
C ILE A 35 0.04 -16.52 -15.24
N PHE A 36 -0.54 -17.27 -14.31
CA PHE A 36 -1.97 -17.22 -14.00
C PHE A 36 -2.23 -16.48 -12.69
N GLY A 37 -3.17 -15.54 -12.71
CA GLY A 37 -3.72 -14.85 -11.55
C GLY A 37 -5.23 -15.01 -11.47
N ALA A 38 -5.75 -15.44 -10.32
CA ALA A 38 -7.20 -15.49 -10.09
C ALA A 38 -7.81 -14.09 -9.93
N GLU A 39 -7.02 -13.12 -9.45
CA GLU A 39 -7.41 -11.72 -9.34
C GLU A 39 -7.33 -11.02 -10.71
N THR A 40 -8.12 -9.96 -10.90
CA THR A 40 -8.20 -9.18 -12.15
C THR A 40 -7.15 -8.08 -12.26
N HIS A 41 -6.23 -8.00 -11.31
CA HIS A 41 -5.22 -6.95 -11.21
C HIS A 41 -3.80 -7.52 -11.40
N PRO A 42 -2.84 -6.71 -11.90
CA PRO A 42 -1.41 -7.02 -11.82
C PRO A 42 -0.94 -7.27 -10.38
N ASN A 43 0.29 -7.74 -10.20
CA ASN A 43 0.78 -7.99 -8.84
C ASN A 43 0.96 -6.68 -8.08
N TYR A 44 0.59 -6.69 -6.80
CA TYR A 44 0.63 -5.51 -5.95
C TYR A 44 1.15 -5.86 -4.56
N ASN A 45 1.55 -4.83 -3.83
CA ASN A 45 2.06 -4.94 -2.48
C ASN A 45 0.91 -5.05 -1.47
N ARG A 46 0.66 -6.28 -1.03
CA ARG A 46 -0.46 -6.62 -0.14
C ARG A 46 -0.31 -6.02 1.27
N ILE A 47 0.89 -5.59 1.66
CA ILE A 47 1.13 -4.91 2.95
C ILE A 47 0.36 -3.59 3.01
N PHE A 48 0.17 -2.92 1.86
CA PHE A 48 -0.50 -1.62 1.82
C PHE A 48 -2.03 -1.69 1.64
N LEU A 49 -2.65 -2.86 1.78
CA LEU A 49 -4.12 -2.97 1.70
C LEU A 49 -4.83 -2.13 2.76
N SER A 50 -4.23 -1.97 3.95
CA SER A 50 -4.76 -1.10 4.99
C SER A 50 -4.74 0.38 4.60
N SER A 51 -3.72 0.82 3.83
CA SER A 51 -3.68 2.16 3.24
C SER A 51 -4.72 2.38 2.14
N ILE A 52 -5.14 1.33 1.42
CA ILE A 52 -6.29 1.39 0.51
C ILE A 52 -7.56 1.60 1.31
N LEU A 53 -7.74 0.80 2.36
CA LEU A 53 -8.92 0.85 3.22
C LEU A 53 -9.05 2.21 3.93
N SER A 54 -7.94 2.83 4.33
CA SER A 54 -7.93 4.19 4.91
C SER A 54 -8.11 5.31 3.88
N GLY A 55 -8.03 5.01 2.58
CA GLY A 55 -8.11 6.00 1.49
C GLY A 55 -6.82 6.79 1.26
N GLU A 56 -5.69 6.40 1.87
CA GLU A 56 -4.37 7.01 1.68
C GLU A 56 -3.73 6.63 0.34
N LYS A 57 -4.04 5.44 -0.16
CA LYS A 57 -3.49 4.89 -1.40
C LYS A 57 -4.59 4.37 -2.31
N THR A 58 -4.31 4.36 -3.61
CA THR A 58 -5.10 3.71 -4.66
C THR A 58 -4.49 2.35 -5.05
N ALA A 59 -5.24 1.52 -5.78
CA ALA A 59 -4.74 0.22 -6.24
C ALA A 59 -3.48 0.39 -7.13
N GLU A 60 -3.44 1.47 -7.91
CA GLU A 60 -2.31 1.87 -8.73
C GLU A 60 -1.08 2.18 -7.86
N ASP A 61 -1.25 2.91 -6.75
CA ASP A 61 -0.14 3.30 -5.84
C ASP A 61 0.56 2.11 -5.16
N ILE A 62 -0.09 0.95 -5.12
CA ILE A 62 0.44 -0.27 -4.50
C ILE A 62 0.82 -1.33 -5.53
N THR A 63 0.63 -1.08 -6.83
CA THR A 63 1.02 -1.98 -7.91
C THR A 63 2.55 -2.09 -7.94
N LEU A 64 3.08 -3.32 -8.00
CA LEU A 64 4.51 -3.59 -7.99
C LEU A 64 5.09 -3.65 -9.39
N ASN A 65 4.46 -4.42 -10.28
CA ASN A 65 4.78 -4.44 -11.69
C ASN A 65 3.51 -4.13 -12.48
N GLU A 66 3.56 -3.06 -13.28
CA GLU A 66 2.47 -2.69 -14.19
C GLU A 66 2.32 -3.74 -15.31
N THR A 67 1.18 -3.77 -15.98
CA THR A 67 0.93 -4.69 -17.10
C THR A 67 2.02 -4.62 -18.18
N SER A 68 2.55 -3.44 -18.45
CA SER A 68 3.66 -3.21 -19.39
C SER A 68 4.92 -4.00 -19.04
N TRP A 69 5.25 -4.18 -17.75
CA TRP A 69 6.42 -4.95 -17.34
C TRP A 69 6.34 -6.42 -17.80
N TYR A 70 5.14 -6.99 -17.79
CA TYR A 70 4.93 -8.36 -18.27
C TYR A 70 5.14 -8.44 -19.79
N GLU A 71 4.62 -7.45 -20.53
CA GLU A 71 4.80 -7.35 -21.99
C GLU A 71 6.28 -7.16 -22.37
N ASP A 72 6.97 -6.23 -21.70
CA ASP A 72 8.39 -5.92 -21.93
C ASP A 72 9.31 -7.12 -21.67
N ASN A 73 8.93 -8.01 -20.75
CA ASN A 73 9.67 -9.24 -20.43
C ASN A 73 9.16 -10.48 -21.20
N ASN A 74 8.28 -10.31 -22.18
CA ASN A 74 7.67 -11.40 -22.96
C ASN A 74 6.96 -12.45 -22.08
N ILE A 75 6.31 -12.02 -21.00
CA ILE A 75 5.54 -12.88 -20.11
C ILE A 75 4.07 -12.89 -20.55
N THR A 76 3.53 -14.10 -20.78
CA THR A 76 2.09 -14.27 -21.01
C THR A 76 1.34 -14.22 -19.68
N LEU A 77 0.60 -13.14 -19.43
CA LEU A 77 -0.18 -12.96 -18.21
C LEU A 77 -1.67 -13.27 -18.43
N HIS A 78 -2.22 -14.14 -17.58
CA HIS A 78 -3.64 -14.48 -17.53
C HIS A 78 -4.27 -14.00 -16.23
N LEU A 79 -4.85 -12.79 -16.24
CA LEU A 79 -5.62 -12.22 -15.12
C LEU A 79 -7.07 -12.71 -15.09
N GLY A 80 -7.65 -12.80 -13.90
CA GLY A 80 -9.01 -13.31 -13.68
C GLY A 80 -9.19 -14.79 -14.03
N LYS A 81 -8.09 -15.55 -14.20
CA LYS A 81 -8.09 -16.95 -14.61
C LYS A 81 -7.58 -17.83 -13.47
N GLU A 82 -8.50 -18.35 -12.67
CA GLU A 82 -8.17 -19.31 -11.61
C GLU A 82 -7.78 -20.66 -12.23
N VAL A 83 -6.61 -21.20 -11.84
CA VAL A 83 -6.22 -22.57 -12.21
C VAL A 83 -6.95 -23.57 -11.33
N THR A 84 -7.72 -24.46 -11.95
CA THR A 84 -8.59 -25.42 -11.25
C THR A 84 -8.05 -26.85 -11.28
N GLU A 85 -7.05 -27.12 -12.13
CA GLU A 85 -6.45 -28.44 -12.26
C GLU A 85 -4.97 -28.37 -12.69
N ILE A 86 -4.15 -29.25 -12.11
CA ILE A 86 -2.78 -29.54 -12.57
C ILE A 86 -2.77 -30.99 -13.04
N GLN A 87 -2.66 -31.20 -14.35
CA GLN A 87 -2.65 -32.53 -14.96
C GLN A 87 -1.21 -33.01 -15.14
N ARG A 88 -0.63 -33.56 -14.08
CA ARG A 88 0.80 -33.95 -14.00
C ARG A 88 1.24 -34.90 -15.09
N GLY A 89 0.42 -35.93 -15.39
CA GLY A 89 0.72 -36.92 -16.43
C GLY A 89 0.84 -36.31 -17.84
N TYR A 90 0.16 -35.20 -18.10
CA TYR A 90 0.21 -34.46 -19.36
C TYR A 90 1.07 -33.18 -19.29
N ARG A 91 1.65 -32.89 -18.10
CA ARG A 91 2.36 -31.65 -17.76
C ARG A 91 1.66 -30.40 -18.28
N LYS A 92 0.41 -30.20 -17.88
CA LYS A 92 -0.36 -29.01 -18.23
C LYS A 92 -1.24 -28.54 -17.08
N VAL A 93 -1.55 -27.24 -17.07
CA VAL A 93 -2.51 -26.62 -16.15
C VAL A 93 -3.79 -26.28 -16.88
N VAL A 94 -4.92 -26.31 -16.18
CA VAL A 94 -6.24 -25.97 -16.72
C VAL A 94 -6.88 -24.88 -15.87
N ALA A 95 -7.24 -23.76 -16.51
CA ALA A 95 -7.95 -22.66 -15.89
C ALA A 95 -9.47 -22.89 -15.87
N SER A 96 -10.19 -22.11 -15.05
CA SER A 96 -11.64 -22.18 -14.88
C SER A 96 -12.43 -21.94 -16.17
N ASP A 97 -11.86 -21.20 -17.14
CA ASP A 97 -12.45 -20.95 -18.46
C ASP A 97 -12.08 -22.01 -19.51
N GLY A 98 -11.36 -23.07 -19.12
CA GLY A 98 -10.88 -24.12 -20.00
C GLY A 98 -9.53 -23.84 -20.68
N THR A 99 -8.93 -22.65 -20.48
CA THR A 99 -7.58 -22.35 -20.98
C THR A 99 -6.61 -23.40 -20.47
N THR A 100 -5.86 -24.03 -21.37
CA THR A 100 -4.93 -25.11 -21.05
C THR A 100 -3.53 -24.74 -21.52
N VAL A 101 -2.55 -24.77 -20.61
CA VAL A 101 -1.17 -24.41 -20.91
C VAL A 101 -0.22 -25.54 -20.48
N PRO A 102 0.60 -26.08 -21.39
CA PRO A 102 1.61 -27.09 -21.06
C PRO A 102 2.84 -26.45 -20.41
N TYR A 103 3.54 -27.21 -19.57
CA TYR A 103 4.74 -26.75 -18.86
C TYR A 103 5.87 -27.78 -18.92
N ASP A 104 7.10 -27.28 -18.87
CA ASP A 104 8.29 -28.10 -18.57
C ASP A 104 8.69 -27.94 -17.09
N THR A 105 8.48 -26.74 -16.55
CA THR A 105 8.59 -26.40 -15.13
C THR A 105 7.33 -25.68 -14.66
N LEU A 106 6.78 -26.06 -13.51
CA LEU A 106 5.62 -25.43 -12.89
C LEU A 106 5.99 -24.83 -11.53
N ILE A 107 5.59 -23.59 -11.27
CA ILE A 107 5.69 -22.93 -9.95
C ILE A 107 4.29 -22.74 -9.38
N VAL A 108 4.04 -23.29 -8.19
CA VAL A 108 2.81 -23.04 -7.42
C VAL A 108 3.09 -21.94 -6.39
N ALA A 109 2.52 -20.77 -6.61
CA ALA A 109 2.65 -19.57 -5.78
C ALA A 109 1.29 -19.07 -5.29
N THR A 110 0.43 -19.99 -4.86
CA THR A 110 -1.00 -19.76 -4.53
C THR A 110 -1.23 -19.03 -3.20
N GLY A 111 -0.15 -18.71 -2.47
CA GLY A 111 -0.18 -17.99 -1.20
C GLY A 111 -1.03 -18.69 -0.13
N SER A 112 -1.75 -17.89 0.66
CA SER A 112 -2.64 -18.35 1.72
C SER A 112 -4.06 -17.80 1.54
N LYS A 113 -5.01 -18.43 2.24
CA LYS A 113 -6.38 -17.96 2.40
C LYS A 113 -6.63 -17.54 3.85
N PRO A 114 -7.51 -16.55 4.10
CA PRO A 114 -7.95 -16.21 5.45
C PRO A 114 -8.53 -17.44 6.14
N PHE A 115 -8.19 -17.61 7.43
CA PHE A 115 -8.83 -18.62 8.25
C PHE A 115 -10.16 -18.08 8.74
N VAL A 116 -11.24 -18.80 8.42
CA VAL A 116 -12.60 -18.44 8.82
C VAL A 116 -13.06 -19.40 9.92
N ILE A 117 -13.38 -18.86 11.10
CA ILE A 117 -13.83 -19.69 12.23
C ILE A 117 -15.17 -20.34 11.89
N PRO A 118 -15.34 -21.67 12.06
CA PRO A 118 -16.57 -22.37 11.77
C PRO A 118 -17.61 -22.18 12.89
N ILE A 119 -18.12 -20.96 13.06
CA ILE A 119 -19.24 -20.62 13.96
C ILE A 119 -20.54 -20.44 13.17
N PRO A 120 -21.72 -20.69 13.78
CA PRO A 120 -22.99 -20.46 13.12
C PRO A 120 -23.14 -19.01 12.62
N GLY A 121 -23.60 -18.84 11.38
CA GLY A 121 -23.84 -17.54 10.78
C GLY A 121 -22.67 -16.93 10.02
N VAL A 122 -21.58 -17.66 9.82
CA VAL A 122 -20.40 -17.17 9.09
C VAL A 122 -20.66 -16.92 7.61
N GLU A 123 -21.67 -17.56 7.05
CA GLU A 123 -22.16 -17.41 5.69
C GLU A 123 -23.09 -16.21 5.46
N LYS A 124 -23.43 -15.46 6.53
CA LYS A 124 -24.35 -14.32 6.44
C LYS A 124 -23.76 -13.17 5.62
N GLU A 125 -24.64 -12.40 4.99
CA GLU A 125 -24.25 -11.15 4.34
C GLU A 125 -23.66 -10.18 5.38
N GLY A 126 -22.55 -9.51 5.04
CA GLY A 126 -21.83 -8.61 5.94
C GLY A 126 -20.74 -9.30 6.77
N VAL A 127 -20.50 -10.60 6.59
CA VAL A 127 -19.30 -11.28 7.11
C VAL A 127 -18.25 -11.31 5.99
N LEU A 128 -17.13 -10.62 6.18
CA LEU A 128 -16.05 -10.46 5.21
C LEU A 128 -14.70 -10.93 5.77
N THR A 129 -13.74 -11.11 4.88
CA THR A 129 -12.32 -11.29 5.21
C THR A 129 -11.53 -10.03 4.89
N PHE A 130 -10.23 -10.04 5.17
CA PHE A 130 -9.32 -8.95 4.79
C PHE A 130 -8.01 -9.50 4.23
N ARG A 131 -7.93 -9.62 2.90
CA ARG A 131 -6.79 -10.26 2.23
C ARG A 131 -6.46 -9.73 0.84
N ASP A 132 -7.43 -9.26 0.09
CA ASP A 132 -7.21 -8.77 -1.28
C ASP A 132 -7.93 -7.44 -1.54
N LEU A 133 -7.77 -6.90 -2.76
CA LEU A 133 -8.40 -5.63 -3.13
C LEU A 133 -9.92 -5.72 -3.13
N ARG A 134 -10.49 -6.89 -3.45
CA ARG A 134 -11.94 -7.10 -3.44
C ARG A 134 -12.50 -7.04 -2.03
N ASP A 135 -11.80 -7.62 -1.06
CA ASP A 135 -12.14 -7.48 0.36
C ASP A 135 -12.17 -6.00 0.77
N CYS A 136 -11.14 -5.22 0.38
CA CYS A 136 -11.11 -3.78 0.64
C CYS A 136 -12.31 -3.04 0.02
N GLU A 137 -12.62 -3.31 -1.26
CA GLU A 137 -13.76 -2.71 -1.95
C GLU A 137 -15.08 -3.03 -1.25
N GLN A 138 -15.28 -4.29 -0.85
CA GLN A 138 -16.49 -4.70 -0.13
C GLN A 138 -16.63 -4.02 1.23
N MET A 139 -15.51 -3.86 1.96
CA MET A 139 -15.46 -3.13 3.22
C MET A 139 -15.76 -1.63 3.05
N ILE A 140 -15.21 -1.00 2.01
CA ILE A 140 -15.47 0.42 1.66
C ILE A 140 -16.94 0.62 1.26
N GLU A 141 -17.53 -0.29 0.48
CA GLU A 141 -18.95 -0.20 0.12
C GLU A 141 -19.88 -0.44 1.31
N ALA A 142 -19.49 -1.31 2.25
CA ALA A 142 -20.23 -1.52 3.48
C ALA A 142 -20.19 -0.27 4.39
N SER A 143 -19.03 0.37 4.55
CA SER A 143 -18.87 1.55 5.42
C SER A 143 -19.68 2.78 4.95
N LYS A 144 -19.99 2.87 3.64
CA LYS A 144 -20.89 3.90 3.10
C LYS A 144 -22.33 3.76 3.58
N LYS A 145 -22.76 2.55 3.94
CA LYS A 145 -24.16 2.23 4.30
C LYS A 145 -24.34 2.00 5.80
N TYR A 146 -23.33 1.45 6.46
CA TYR A 146 -23.41 0.97 7.83
C TYR A 146 -22.45 1.72 8.75
N LYS A 147 -22.61 1.58 10.07
CA LYS A 147 -21.85 2.37 11.05
C LYS A 147 -21.09 1.55 12.07
N LYS A 148 -21.49 0.31 12.34
CA LYS A 148 -20.82 -0.55 13.33
C LYS A 148 -20.11 -1.71 12.67
N ALA A 149 -18.83 -1.90 12.99
CA ALA A 149 -18.07 -3.05 12.56
C ALA A 149 -17.44 -3.79 13.74
N SER A 150 -17.31 -5.10 13.59
CA SER A 150 -16.62 -5.96 14.53
C SER A 150 -15.49 -6.69 13.82
N VAL A 151 -14.28 -6.59 14.34
CA VAL A 151 -13.13 -7.32 13.81
C VAL A 151 -12.80 -8.46 14.76
N ILE A 152 -12.93 -9.70 14.30
CA ILE A 152 -12.58 -10.88 15.08
C ILE A 152 -11.10 -11.19 14.81
N GLY A 153 -10.26 -10.96 15.81
CA GLY A 153 -8.82 -11.16 15.80
C GLY A 153 -8.04 -9.90 16.18
N GLY A 154 -7.34 -9.94 17.32
CA GLY A 154 -6.47 -8.86 17.83
C GLY A 154 -5.01 -8.92 17.34
N GLY A 155 -4.77 -9.55 16.20
CA GLY A 155 -3.45 -9.59 15.55
C GLY A 155 -3.24 -8.42 14.58
N LEU A 156 -2.06 -8.32 13.96
CA LEU A 156 -1.70 -7.22 13.05
C LEU A 156 -2.78 -6.90 12.00
N LEU A 157 -3.19 -7.90 11.21
CA LEU A 157 -4.19 -7.70 10.15
C LEU A 157 -5.54 -7.21 10.69
N GLY A 158 -5.94 -7.70 11.87
CA GLY A 158 -7.18 -7.28 12.51
C GLY A 158 -7.12 -5.83 13.00
N LEU A 159 -6.01 -5.44 13.62
CA LEU A 159 -5.82 -4.06 14.08
C LEU A 159 -5.73 -3.07 12.91
N GLU A 160 -5.09 -3.45 11.81
CA GLU A 160 -5.05 -2.62 10.61
C GLU A 160 -6.41 -2.52 9.90
N ALA A 161 -7.16 -3.62 9.79
CA ALA A 161 -8.52 -3.61 9.27
C ALA A 161 -9.43 -2.71 10.13
N ALA A 162 -9.30 -2.81 11.46
CA ALA A 162 -10.05 -1.98 12.39
C ALA A 162 -9.72 -0.49 12.19
N ARG A 163 -8.44 -0.14 12.08
CA ARG A 163 -8.01 1.23 11.81
C ARG A 163 -8.55 1.77 10.49
N GLY A 164 -8.48 0.98 9.42
CA GLY A 164 -8.99 1.38 8.12
C GLY A 164 -10.51 1.64 8.14
N LEU A 165 -11.29 0.77 8.80
CA LEU A 165 -12.73 0.97 8.97
C LEU A 165 -13.07 2.19 9.83
N MET A 166 -12.28 2.48 10.88
CA MET A 166 -12.43 3.70 11.67
C MET A 166 -12.20 4.96 10.83
N ASN A 167 -11.18 4.96 9.95
CA ASN A 167 -10.92 6.07 9.04
C ASN A 167 -12.06 6.28 8.03
N LEU A 168 -12.80 5.23 7.71
CA LEU A 168 -14.04 5.29 6.91
C LEU A 168 -15.27 5.75 7.72
N GLY A 169 -15.10 6.08 9.00
CA GLY A 169 -16.14 6.63 9.87
C GLY A 169 -17.05 5.59 10.52
N MET A 170 -16.57 4.35 10.67
CA MET A 170 -17.27 3.31 11.45
C MET A 170 -16.82 3.30 12.91
N GLU A 171 -17.73 2.94 13.81
CA GLU A 171 -17.41 2.51 15.17
C GLU A 171 -16.96 1.05 15.11
N VAL A 172 -15.75 0.77 15.61
CA VAL A 172 -15.13 -0.55 15.45
C VAL A 172 -14.78 -1.17 16.80
N THR A 173 -15.24 -2.39 17.00
CA THR A 173 -14.89 -3.23 18.16
C THR A 173 -14.04 -4.41 17.72
N VAL A 174 -12.82 -4.52 18.24
CA VAL A 174 -11.93 -5.67 18.06
C VAL A 174 -12.25 -6.72 19.13
N ILE A 175 -12.63 -7.92 18.68
CA ILE A 175 -12.85 -9.08 19.54
C ILE A 175 -11.61 -9.97 19.46
N HIS A 176 -11.07 -10.37 20.61
CA HIS A 176 -9.92 -11.26 20.69
C HIS A 176 -10.16 -12.34 21.73
N ASP A 177 -9.75 -13.57 21.41
CA ASP A 177 -9.93 -14.72 22.29
C ASP A 177 -8.96 -14.70 23.48
N GLN A 178 -7.77 -14.12 23.28
CA GLN A 178 -6.77 -13.96 24.34
C GLN A 178 -6.91 -12.60 25.05
N PRO A 179 -6.37 -12.46 26.28
CA PRO A 179 -6.33 -11.18 26.98
C PRO A 179 -5.47 -10.12 26.28
N SER A 180 -4.35 -10.55 25.68
CA SER A 180 -3.33 -9.67 25.11
C SER A 180 -3.41 -9.61 23.59
N LEU A 181 -3.33 -8.40 23.04
CA LEU A 181 -3.22 -8.17 21.60
C LEU A 181 -1.88 -8.65 21.05
N MET A 182 -1.84 -9.03 19.77
CA MET A 182 -0.62 -9.44 19.08
C MET A 182 0.25 -10.40 19.89
N ASN A 183 -0.38 -11.38 20.55
CA ASN A 183 0.26 -12.30 21.50
C ASN A 183 1.33 -13.23 20.88
N MET A 184 1.56 -13.15 19.56
CA MET A 184 2.68 -13.80 18.88
C MET A 184 3.88 -12.86 18.65
N GLN A 185 3.68 -11.54 18.78
CA GLN A 185 4.68 -10.51 18.48
C GLN A 185 5.04 -9.67 19.70
N LEU A 186 4.16 -9.55 20.69
CA LEU A 186 4.35 -8.73 21.88
C LEU A 186 4.26 -9.56 23.15
N ASP A 187 4.89 -9.08 24.21
CA ASP A 187 4.59 -9.52 25.56
C ASP A 187 3.42 -8.72 26.15
N ASP A 188 2.96 -9.11 27.34
CA ASP A 188 1.75 -8.54 27.95
C ASP A 188 1.88 -7.04 28.25
N ILE A 189 3.09 -6.56 28.58
CA ILE A 189 3.32 -5.15 28.88
C ILE A 189 3.19 -4.32 27.60
N ALA A 190 3.90 -4.70 26.53
CA ALA A 190 3.82 -4.02 25.25
C ALA A 190 2.42 -4.11 24.64
N ALA A 191 1.75 -5.26 24.77
CA ALA A 191 0.37 -5.46 24.31
C ALA A 191 -0.62 -4.56 25.06
N SER A 192 -0.47 -4.42 26.39
CA SER A 192 -1.32 -3.53 27.19
C SER A 192 -1.10 -2.06 26.84
N MET A 193 0.15 -1.66 26.59
CA MET A 193 0.46 -0.29 26.12
C MET A 193 -0.17 -0.03 24.74
N LEU A 194 -0.05 -0.98 23.82
CA LEU A 194 -0.67 -0.89 22.50
C LEU A 194 -2.19 -0.75 22.59
N GLN A 195 -2.84 -1.60 23.39
CA GLN A 195 -4.28 -1.56 23.57
C GLN A 195 -4.73 -0.18 24.07
N LYS A 196 -4.10 0.36 25.10
CA LYS A 196 -4.43 1.69 25.65
C LYS A 196 -4.28 2.82 24.63
N GLU A 197 -3.22 2.77 23.84
CA GLU A 197 -2.99 3.76 22.78
C GLU A 197 -4.08 3.66 21.70
N LEU A 198 -4.46 2.45 21.28
CA LEU A 198 -5.52 2.24 20.29
C LEU A 198 -6.91 2.63 20.85
N GLU A 199 -7.17 2.38 22.14
CA GLU A 199 -8.37 2.84 22.84
C GLU A 199 -8.44 4.37 22.89
N ALA A 200 -7.32 5.04 23.17
CA ALA A 200 -7.23 6.50 23.13
C ALA A 200 -7.50 7.07 21.73
N GLN A 201 -7.23 6.29 20.69
CA GLN A 201 -7.58 6.63 19.30
C GLN A 201 -9.04 6.30 18.93
N GLY A 202 -9.83 5.76 19.86
CA GLY A 202 -11.26 5.47 19.70
C GLY A 202 -11.60 4.03 19.29
N MET A 203 -10.62 3.12 19.25
CA MET A 203 -10.87 1.71 18.95
C MET A 203 -11.44 1.02 20.20
N LEU A 204 -12.50 0.23 20.03
CA LEU A 204 -13.09 -0.53 21.14
C LEU A 204 -12.54 -1.95 21.17
N PHE A 205 -12.43 -2.55 22.35
CA PHE A 205 -11.91 -3.90 22.53
C PHE A 205 -12.83 -4.77 23.39
N LYS A 206 -12.95 -6.04 23.01
CA LYS A 206 -13.51 -7.13 23.81
C LYS A 206 -12.55 -8.32 23.76
N THR A 207 -11.51 -8.27 24.60
CA THR A 207 -10.49 -9.32 24.74
C THR A 207 -10.95 -10.41 25.70
N ALA A 208 -10.18 -11.52 25.77
CA ALA A 208 -10.53 -12.71 26.55
C ALA A 208 -11.95 -13.23 26.26
N CYS A 209 -12.39 -13.12 25.00
CA CYS A 209 -13.77 -13.34 24.63
C CYS A 209 -13.90 -14.20 23.37
N LEU A 210 -14.62 -15.32 23.51
CA LEU A 210 -14.90 -16.24 22.41
C LEU A 210 -16.27 -15.93 21.80
N THR A 211 -16.26 -15.65 20.49
CA THR A 211 -17.49 -15.49 19.70
C THR A 211 -18.16 -16.86 19.54
N LYS A 212 -19.45 -16.92 19.87
CA LYS A 212 -20.26 -18.14 19.84
C LYS A 212 -20.98 -18.30 18.50
N GLU A 213 -21.66 -17.25 18.04
CA GLU A 213 -22.38 -17.21 16.77
C GLU A 213 -22.54 -15.77 16.26
N ILE A 214 -22.78 -15.66 14.96
CA ILE A 214 -23.12 -14.40 14.28
C ILE A 214 -24.65 -14.33 14.14
N LEU A 215 -25.24 -13.30 14.74
CA LEU A 215 -26.69 -13.10 14.81
C LEU A 215 -27.26 -12.49 13.52
N GLY A 216 -28.57 -12.64 13.32
CA GLY A 216 -29.32 -12.02 12.23
C GLY A 216 -30.02 -13.03 11.31
N ASN A 217 -30.95 -12.56 10.47
CA ASN A 217 -31.69 -13.38 9.52
C ASN A 217 -31.24 -13.03 8.08
N GLY A 218 -30.31 -13.81 7.52
CA GLY A 218 -29.68 -13.57 6.22
C GLY A 218 -28.49 -12.61 6.26
N ARG A 219 -28.62 -11.45 6.92
CA ARG A 219 -27.54 -10.47 7.15
C ARG A 219 -27.12 -10.44 8.61
N VAL A 220 -25.86 -10.13 8.89
CA VAL A 220 -25.38 -9.87 10.25
C VAL A 220 -26.07 -8.66 10.89
N THR A 221 -26.48 -8.82 12.14
CA THR A 221 -27.00 -7.74 13.00
C THR A 221 -26.29 -7.68 14.36
N GLY A 222 -25.46 -8.66 14.68
CA GLY A 222 -24.78 -8.74 15.97
C GLY A 222 -23.92 -9.99 16.12
N LEU A 223 -23.20 -10.05 17.23
CA LEU A 223 -22.44 -11.21 17.69
C LEU A 223 -22.98 -11.64 19.06
N SER A 224 -22.99 -12.94 19.32
CA SER A 224 -23.14 -13.46 20.69
C SER A 224 -21.88 -14.20 21.11
N PHE A 225 -21.61 -14.19 22.42
CA PHE A 225 -20.38 -14.71 23.00
C PHE A 225 -20.66 -15.85 23.99
N ASN A 226 -19.62 -16.62 24.31
CA ASN A 226 -19.74 -17.73 25.25
C ASN A 226 -20.04 -17.29 26.70
N ASP A 227 -19.77 -16.04 27.05
CA ASP A 227 -20.12 -15.43 28.35
C ASP A 227 -21.61 -15.04 28.44
N GLY A 228 -22.40 -15.25 27.37
CA GLY A 228 -23.82 -14.91 27.29
C GLY A 228 -24.11 -13.46 26.88
N THR A 229 -23.09 -12.62 26.70
CA THR A 229 -23.25 -11.24 26.22
C THR A 229 -23.46 -11.18 24.71
N THR A 230 -23.96 -10.04 24.22
CA THR A 230 -24.15 -9.76 22.79
C THR A 230 -23.57 -8.40 22.43
N LEU A 231 -23.20 -8.22 21.16
CA LEU A 231 -22.70 -6.96 20.60
C LEU A 231 -23.40 -6.68 19.27
N ASP A 232 -24.02 -5.51 19.13
CA ASP A 232 -24.63 -5.09 17.86
C ASP A 232 -23.55 -4.75 16.82
N THR A 233 -23.68 -5.26 15.60
CA THR A 233 -22.74 -4.97 14.51
C THR A 233 -23.37 -5.18 13.14
N ASP A 234 -23.00 -4.34 12.16
CA ASP A 234 -23.51 -4.39 10.79
C ASP A 234 -22.56 -5.08 9.81
N LEU A 235 -21.29 -5.24 10.24
CA LEU A 235 -20.17 -5.75 9.45
C LEU A 235 -19.24 -6.54 10.37
N VAL A 236 -18.90 -7.76 9.98
CA VAL A 236 -17.92 -8.60 10.70
C VAL A 236 -16.74 -8.86 9.80
N ILE A 237 -15.53 -8.56 10.27
CA ILE A 237 -14.28 -8.89 9.58
C ILE A 237 -13.61 -10.05 10.31
N MET A 238 -13.35 -11.12 9.57
CA MET A 238 -12.66 -12.29 10.08
C MET A 238 -11.15 -12.16 9.83
N ALA A 239 -10.38 -11.91 10.89
CA ALA A 239 -8.95 -11.60 10.86
C ALA A 239 -8.13 -12.47 11.84
N VAL A 240 -8.43 -13.76 11.92
CA VAL A 240 -7.84 -14.71 12.89
C VAL A 240 -6.69 -15.54 12.32
N GLY A 241 -5.98 -14.99 11.33
CA GLY A 241 -4.83 -15.62 10.68
C GLY A 241 -5.13 -16.22 9.31
N ILE A 242 -4.15 -16.92 8.77
CA ILE A 242 -4.14 -17.46 7.40
C ILE A 242 -3.79 -18.94 7.38
N ARG A 243 -4.19 -19.63 6.30
CA ARG A 243 -3.83 -21.03 6.01
C ARG A 243 -3.27 -21.14 4.60
N ALA A 244 -2.21 -21.93 4.42
CA ALA A 244 -1.62 -22.19 3.11
C ALA A 244 -2.67 -22.70 2.12
N ASN A 245 -2.68 -22.14 0.90
CA ASN A 245 -3.65 -22.48 -0.12
C ASN A 245 -3.23 -23.75 -0.88
N THR A 246 -3.48 -24.91 -0.26
CA THR A 246 -3.03 -26.23 -0.73
C THR A 246 -4.08 -26.99 -1.56
N ALA A 247 -5.29 -26.44 -1.76
CA ALA A 247 -6.40 -27.17 -2.38
C ALA A 247 -6.06 -27.71 -3.78
N LEU A 248 -5.45 -26.88 -4.62
CA LEU A 248 -5.03 -27.27 -5.98
C LEU A 248 -3.92 -28.33 -5.94
N ALA A 249 -2.94 -28.18 -5.05
CA ALA A 249 -1.84 -29.13 -4.90
C ALA A 249 -2.33 -30.50 -4.41
N LYS A 250 -3.27 -30.52 -3.45
CA LYS A 250 -3.92 -31.76 -2.97
C LYS A 250 -4.69 -32.45 -4.08
N LYS A 251 -5.45 -31.71 -4.90
CA LYS A 251 -6.16 -32.24 -6.08
C LYS A 251 -5.20 -32.81 -7.12
N ALA A 252 -4.00 -32.24 -7.23
CA ALA A 252 -2.91 -32.74 -8.07
C ALA A 252 -2.10 -33.87 -7.44
N HIS A 253 -2.51 -34.36 -6.26
CA HIS A 253 -1.80 -35.40 -5.50
C HIS A 253 -0.35 -35.05 -5.16
N LEU A 254 -0.08 -33.78 -4.84
CA LEU A 254 1.21 -33.36 -4.27
C LEU A 254 1.19 -33.53 -2.75
N LEU A 255 2.34 -33.85 -2.16
CA LEU A 255 2.49 -33.97 -0.71
C LEU A 255 2.19 -32.62 -0.04
N CYS A 256 1.17 -32.59 0.82
CA CYS A 256 0.73 -31.40 1.53
C CYS A 256 0.44 -31.76 2.99
N GLU A 257 0.99 -30.99 3.91
CA GLU A 257 0.74 -31.08 5.35
C GLU A 257 0.06 -29.77 5.82
N ARG A 258 0.78 -28.91 6.55
CA ARG A 258 0.35 -27.52 6.84
C ARG A 258 0.45 -26.63 5.60
N GLY A 259 1.36 -26.95 4.68
CA GLY A 259 1.53 -26.34 3.36
C GLY A 259 1.92 -27.38 2.31
N ILE A 260 2.22 -26.94 1.08
CA ILE A 260 2.83 -27.80 0.05
C ILE A 260 4.25 -28.13 0.50
N VAL A 261 4.56 -29.41 0.72
CA VAL A 261 5.86 -29.81 1.28
C VAL A 261 6.94 -29.72 0.21
N VAL A 262 7.96 -28.90 0.47
CA VAL A 262 9.10 -28.68 -0.44
C VAL A 262 10.45 -28.98 0.22
N ASN A 263 11.42 -29.33 -0.60
CA ASN A 263 12.81 -29.52 -0.18
C ASN A 263 13.56 -28.17 -0.08
N ASP A 264 14.85 -28.21 0.22
CA ASP A 264 15.70 -27.02 0.40
C ASP A 264 15.91 -26.17 -0.88
N TYR A 265 15.39 -26.63 -2.03
CA TYR A 265 15.43 -25.93 -3.33
C TYR A 265 14.04 -25.46 -3.79
N MET A 266 13.04 -25.50 -2.91
CA MET A 266 11.64 -25.18 -3.19
C MET A 266 10.95 -26.15 -4.16
N GLN A 267 11.55 -27.32 -4.41
CA GLN A 267 11.00 -28.37 -5.27
C GLN A 267 10.06 -29.26 -4.46
N THR A 268 8.95 -29.67 -5.07
CA THR A 268 8.03 -30.63 -4.42
C THR A 268 8.63 -32.02 -4.39
N TYR A 269 8.37 -32.79 -3.33
CA TYR A 269 8.86 -34.18 -3.22
C TYR A 269 8.16 -35.14 -4.17
N THR A 270 6.94 -34.81 -4.61
CA THR A 270 6.12 -35.72 -5.40
C THR A 270 6.37 -35.61 -6.91
N ASP A 271 6.83 -34.45 -7.39
CA ASP A 271 7.08 -34.22 -8.81
C ASP A 271 8.26 -33.25 -9.02
N PRO A 272 9.37 -33.70 -9.64
CA PRO A 272 10.55 -32.86 -9.81
C PRO A 272 10.35 -31.72 -10.82
N SER A 273 9.28 -31.76 -11.62
CA SER A 273 8.95 -30.66 -12.53
C SER A 273 8.14 -29.55 -11.85
N ILE A 274 7.75 -29.73 -10.59
CA ILE A 274 6.88 -28.81 -9.85
C ILE A 274 7.63 -28.26 -8.64
N TYR A 275 7.59 -26.94 -8.52
CA TYR A 275 8.11 -26.14 -7.43
C TYR A 275 6.96 -25.40 -6.75
N ALA A 276 7.15 -24.98 -5.51
CA ALA A 276 6.20 -24.11 -4.83
C ALA A 276 6.94 -23.04 -4.03
N VAL A 277 6.35 -21.85 -3.89
CA VAL A 277 6.98 -20.70 -3.23
C VAL A 277 5.96 -19.81 -2.53
N GLY A 278 6.36 -19.13 -1.47
CA GLY A 278 5.50 -18.21 -0.74
C GLY A 278 4.74 -18.88 0.41
N GLU A 279 3.69 -18.23 0.90
CA GLU A 279 2.92 -18.72 2.06
C GLU A 279 2.21 -20.07 1.84
N CYS A 280 2.18 -20.57 0.59
CA CYS A 280 1.57 -21.86 0.28
C CYS A 280 2.44 -23.06 0.68
N ILE A 281 3.72 -22.86 0.99
CA ILE A 281 4.67 -23.94 1.23
C ILE A 281 4.82 -24.30 2.70
N GLU A 282 5.26 -25.52 2.93
CA GLU A 282 5.87 -25.96 4.17
C GLU A 282 7.30 -26.43 3.88
N HIS A 283 8.26 -25.84 4.59
CA HIS A 283 9.66 -26.23 4.53
C HIS A 283 10.13 -26.64 5.93
N ARG A 284 10.63 -27.88 6.05
CA ARG A 284 11.10 -28.46 7.32
C ARG A 284 10.11 -28.29 8.49
N GLY A 285 8.81 -28.51 8.23
CA GLY A 285 7.74 -28.39 9.23
C GLY A 285 7.28 -26.96 9.54
N LYS A 286 7.86 -25.94 8.87
CA LYS A 286 7.59 -24.53 9.10
C LYS A 286 6.90 -23.88 7.91
N THR A 287 5.99 -22.95 8.22
CA THR A 287 5.29 -22.08 7.25
C THR A 287 5.55 -20.62 7.62
N TYR A 288 5.69 -19.74 6.63
CA TYR A 288 5.97 -18.33 6.86
C TYR A 288 4.85 -17.45 6.30
N GLY A 289 4.47 -16.40 7.04
CA GLY A 289 3.52 -15.35 6.65
C GLY A 289 4.16 -13.96 6.57
N LEU A 290 5.47 -13.90 6.24
CA LEU A 290 6.27 -12.66 6.25
C LEU A 290 7.05 -12.55 4.94
N VAL A 291 7.10 -11.34 4.36
CA VAL A 291 7.71 -11.10 3.04
C VAL A 291 9.18 -11.54 2.94
N ALA A 292 10.00 -11.27 3.97
CA ALA A 292 11.43 -11.58 3.91
C ALA A 292 11.71 -13.08 3.68
N PRO A 293 11.15 -14.01 4.49
CA PRO A 293 11.23 -15.43 4.19
C PRO A 293 10.76 -15.81 2.78
N LEU A 294 9.66 -15.23 2.29
CA LEU A 294 9.13 -15.60 0.97
C LEU A 294 10.05 -15.15 -0.17
N PHE A 295 10.73 -14.01 -0.02
CA PHE A 295 11.68 -13.51 -1.01
C PHE A 295 13.00 -14.30 -0.98
N GLU A 296 13.42 -14.79 0.18
CA GLU A 296 14.53 -15.76 0.27
C GLU A 296 14.19 -17.07 -0.46
N GLN A 297 12.98 -17.61 -0.25
CA GLN A 297 12.49 -18.78 -0.98
C GLN A 297 12.50 -18.55 -2.49
N ALA A 298 12.01 -17.40 -2.94
CA ALA A 298 11.99 -17.00 -4.35
C ALA A 298 13.38 -17.00 -5.00
N ARG A 299 14.39 -16.44 -4.30
CA ARG A 299 15.79 -16.45 -4.76
C ARG A 299 16.35 -17.86 -4.88
N ILE A 300 16.11 -18.71 -3.87
CA ILE A 300 16.60 -20.09 -3.88
C ILE A 300 15.96 -20.90 -5.02
N LEU A 301 14.66 -20.75 -5.22
CA LEU A 301 13.95 -21.35 -6.34
C LEU A 301 14.58 -20.91 -7.68
N ALA A 302 14.75 -19.60 -7.88
CA ALA A 302 15.30 -19.04 -9.11
C ALA A 302 16.72 -19.57 -9.41
N TYR A 303 17.62 -19.59 -8.43
CA TYR A 303 18.96 -20.16 -8.60
C TYR A 303 18.93 -21.63 -8.99
N HIS A 304 18.03 -22.40 -8.39
CA HIS A 304 17.93 -23.82 -8.68
C HIS A 304 17.40 -24.08 -10.10
N ILE A 305 16.29 -23.45 -10.50
CA ILE A 305 15.69 -23.69 -11.83
C ILE A 305 16.50 -23.11 -12.99
N THR A 306 17.38 -22.14 -12.72
CA THR A 306 18.32 -21.57 -13.70
C THR A 306 19.66 -22.29 -13.76
N GLY A 307 19.89 -23.30 -12.90
CA GLY A 307 21.10 -24.13 -12.90
C GLY A 307 22.30 -23.54 -12.15
N GLN A 308 22.12 -22.51 -11.31
CA GLN A 308 23.18 -21.90 -10.49
C GLN A 308 23.38 -22.60 -9.12
N GLY A 309 23.13 -23.92 -9.06
CA GLY A 309 22.78 -24.67 -7.85
C GLY A 309 23.88 -24.89 -6.80
N LEU A 310 24.23 -23.86 -6.02
CA LEU A 310 25.07 -23.99 -4.81
C LEU A 310 24.39 -23.53 -3.51
N LYS A 311 23.26 -22.83 -3.57
CA LYS A 311 22.57 -22.30 -2.38
C LYS A 311 21.33 -23.14 -2.03
N THR A 312 21.15 -23.40 -0.74
CA THR A 312 19.99 -24.10 -0.16
C THR A 312 19.25 -23.18 0.80
N TYR A 313 17.94 -23.37 0.91
CA TYR A 313 17.13 -22.72 1.94
C TYR A 313 17.14 -23.55 3.22
N THR A 314 17.59 -22.97 4.33
CA THR A 314 17.68 -23.64 5.64
C THR A 314 16.56 -23.22 6.60
N GLY A 315 15.65 -22.37 6.13
CA GLY A 315 14.68 -21.65 6.97
C GLY A 315 15.18 -20.25 7.30
N SER A 316 14.25 -19.32 7.50
CA SER A 316 14.53 -17.95 7.89
C SER A 316 14.30 -17.76 9.40
N GLU A 317 15.21 -17.02 10.03
CA GLU A 317 14.96 -16.39 11.33
C GLU A 317 14.19 -15.09 11.10
N VAL A 318 13.23 -14.79 11.97
CA VAL A 318 12.30 -13.69 11.77
C VAL A 318 12.47 -12.64 12.86
N SER A 319 12.54 -11.38 12.46
CA SER A 319 12.21 -10.24 13.31
C SER A 319 10.93 -9.61 12.81
N THR A 320 10.17 -9.04 13.73
CA THR A 320 8.89 -8.41 13.44
C THR A 320 9.00 -6.94 13.82
N LYS A 321 9.25 -6.07 12.83
CA LYS A 321 9.13 -4.62 13.00
C LYS A 321 7.81 -4.19 12.36
N LEU A 322 6.88 -3.73 13.16
CA LEU A 322 5.54 -3.36 12.71
C LEU A 322 5.20 -1.94 13.15
N LYS A 323 4.38 -1.27 12.34
CA LYS A 323 3.78 0.01 12.69
C LYS A 323 2.28 -0.17 12.76
N VAL A 324 1.74 -0.23 13.97
CA VAL A 324 0.30 -0.46 14.19
C VAL A 324 -0.35 0.84 14.54
N SER A 325 -1.14 1.41 13.62
CA SER A 325 -1.89 2.66 13.82
C SER A 325 -1.02 3.83 14.35
N GLY A 326 0.20 3.95 13.83
CA GLY A 326 1.14 5.00 14.24
C GLY A 326 2.10 4.62 15.37
N VAL A 327 1.92 3.45 15.99
CA VAL A 327 2.80 2.94 17.05
C VAL A 327 3.84 2.01 16.47
N ASP A 328 5.12 2.32 16.70
CA ASP A 328 6.22 1.44 16.30
C ASP A 328 6.41 0.34 17.35
N VAL A 329 6.41 -0.91 16.90
CA VAL A 329 6.73 -2.08 17.72
C VAL A 329 7.76 -2.96 17.04
N PHE A 330 8.59 -3.60 17.85
CA PHE A 330 9.63 -4.50 17.38
C PHE A 330 9.73 -5.72 18.29
N SER A 331 9.86 -6.89 17.70
CA SER A 331 10.28 -8.09 18.43
C SER A 331 11.18 -9.00 17.61
N ALA A 332 12.06 -9.71 18.30
CA ALA A 332 12.99 -10.65 17.69
C ALA A 332 13.41 -11.73 18.69
N GLY A 333 13.77 -12.89 18.15
CA GLY A 333 14.28 -14.00 18.94
C GLY A 333 13.24 -14.56 19.92
N GLU A 334 13.72 -15.12 21.01
CA GLU A 334 12.90 -15.71 22.05
C GLU A 334 12.67 -14.71 23.19
N PHE A 335 11.51 -14.05 23.16
CA PHE A 335 11.15 -13.00 24.11
C PHE A 335 10.00 -13.37 25.06
N GLN A 336 9.29 -14.46 24.75
CA GLN A 336 8.33 -15.08 25.65
C GLN A 336 9.06 -16.13 26.47
N ILE A 337 9.08 -15.95 27.78
CA ILE A 337 9.71 -16.86 28.73
C ILE A 337 8.58 -17.63 29.39
N SER A 338 8.57 -18.97 29.28
CA SER A 338 7.60 -19.79 30.00
C SER A 338 7.87 -19.75 31.51
N GLU A 339 6.87 -20.08 32.34
CA GLU A 339 7.08 -20.15 33.80
C GLU A 339 8.22 -21.11 34.19
N GLU A 340 8.45 -22.15 33.39
CA GLU A 340 9.51 -23.15 33.62
C GLU A 340 10.91 -22.60 33.32
N GLU A 341 11.03 -21.61 32.43
CA GLU A 341 12.31 -21.02 31.98
C GLU A 341 12.69 -19.74 32.75
N LYS A 342 11.82 -19.24 33.64
CA LYS A 342 12.04 -17.99 34.37
C LYS A 342 13.31 -18.00 35.24
N ASP A 343 13.70 -19.16 35.74
CA ASP A 343 14.91 -19.33 36.54
C ASP A 343 16.17 -19.57 35.68
N GLU A 344 16.01 -19.82 34.37
CA GLU A 344 17.10 -20.09 33.43
C GLU A 344 17.49 -18.86 32.61
N LYS A 345 16.53 -17.97 32.32
CA LYS A 345 16.73 -16.79 31.48
C LYS A 345 16.56 -15.50 32.26
N ASP A 346 17.51 -14.59 32.09
CA ASP A 346 17.47 -13.25 32.69
C ASP A 346 16.73 -12.25 31.80
N THR A 347 16.21 -11.18 32.40
CA THR A 347 15.58 -10.07 31.66
C THR A 347 16.13 -8.71 32.09
N ILE A 348 16.31 -7.80 31.12
CA ILE A 348 16.55 -6.38 31.37
C ILE A 348 15.38 -5.59 30.78
N GLU A 349 14.75 -4.77 31.60
CA GLU A 349 13.58 -3.96 31.21
C GLU A 349 13.80 -2.48 31.45
N TYR A 350 13.33 -1.65 30.53
CA TYR A 350 13.30 -0.20 30.62
C TYR A 350 11.92 0.30 30.22
N THR A 351 11.32 1.14 31.06
CA THR A 351 10.01 1.74 30.80
C THR A 351 10.05 3.23 31.08
N ASP A 352 9.67 4.04 30.09
CA ASP A 352 9.31 5.44 30.26
C ASP A 352 7.84 5.62 29.84
N ARG A 353 6.95 5.70 30.84
CA ARG A 353 5.51 5.80 30.61
C ARG A 353 5.10 7.14 30.02
N ALA A 354 5.82 8.23 30.33
CA ALA A 354 5.50 9.55 29.83
C ALA A 354 5.89 9.69 28.36
N ALA A 355 7.03 9.10 27.97
CA ALA A 355 7.46 9.02 26.59
C ALA A 355 6.78 7.88 25.79
N GLY A 356 6.05 6.98 26.44
CA GLY A 356 5.41 5.83 25.80
C GLY A 356 6.42 4.78 25.33
N ILE A 357 7.55 4.62 26.03
CA ILE A 357 8.64 3.71 25.65
C ILE A 357 8.65 2.50 26.57
N TYR A 358 8.76 1.31 25.98
CA TYR A 358 9.07 0.07 26.69
C TYR A 358 10.10 -0.74 25.92
N LYS A 359 11.10 -1.27 26.61
CA LYS A 359 12.13 -2.14 26.06
C LYS A 359 12.34 -3.31 27.01
N LYS A 360 12.37 -4.51 26.46
CA LYS A 360 12.72 -5.76 27.16
C LYS A 360 13.76 -6.50 26.35
N LEU A 361 14.81 -6.95 27.03
CA LEU A 361 15.83 -7.83 26.50
C LEU A 361 15.78 -9.14 27.29
N VAL A 362 15.76 -10.27 26.60
CA VAL A 362 15.83 -11.61 27.19
C VAL A 362 17.23 -12.16 26.96
N ILE A 363 17.84 -12.65 28.02
CA ILE A 363 19.23 -13.07 28.06
C ILE A 363 19.29 -14.54 28.47
N ASP A 364 20.01 -15.33 27.67
CA ASP A 364 20.31 -16.72 27.96
C ASP A 364 21.82 -16.84 28.22
N GLY A 365 22.18 -17.02 29.49
CA GLY A 365 23.55 -16.89 29.98
C GLY A 365 24.16 -15.50 29.72
N ASP A 366 25.17 -15.43 28.85
CA ASP A 366 25.85 -14.20 28.44
C ASP A 366 25.47 -13.76 27.01
N ARG A 367 24.35 -14.25 26.46
CA ARG A 367 23.91 -13.96 25.09
C ARG A 367 22.52 -13.37 25.06
N LEU A 368 22.29 -12.48 24.09
CA LEU A 368 20.96 -11.93 23.82
C LEU A 368 20.11 -12.98 23.10
N ALA A 369 19.06 -13.47 23.74
CA ALA A 369 18.14 -14.47 23.21
C ALA A 369 16.92 -13.84 22.51
N GLY A 370 16.43 -12.71 23.02
CA GLY A 370 15.26 -12.03 22.45
C GLY A 370 15.14 -10.57 22.86
N ALA A 371 14.28 -9.85 22.15
CA ALA A 371 14.00 -8.44 22.43
C ALA A 371 12.54 -8.08 22.09
N VAL A 372 11.96 -7.18 22.88
CA VAL A 372 10.69 -6.48 22.61
C VAL A 372 10.93 -4.99 22.79
N LEU A 373 10.58 -4.18 21.79
CA LEU A 373 10.62 -2.72 21.87
C LEU A 373 9.26 -2.14 21.47
N TYR A 374 8.83 -1.14 22.20
CA TYR A 374 7.58 -0.40 21.99
C TYR A 374 7.86 1.09 22.04
N GLY A 375 7.31 1.85 21.08
CA GLY A 375 7.53 3.29 20.95
C GLY A 375 8.88 3.59 20.30
N ASP A 376 9.97 3.43 21.05
CA ASP A 376 11.33 3.56 20.52
C ASP A 376 11.88 2.21 20.02
N THR A 377 11.77 1.99 18.71
CA THR A 377 12.25 0.79 18.03
C THR A 377 13.56 0.99 17.26
N ALA A 378 14.24 2.13 17.43
CA ALA A 378 15.40 2.51 16.62
C ALA A 378 16.53 1.46 16.70
N ASP A 379 16.67 0.83 17.86
CA ASP A 379 17.73 -0.14 18.15
C ASP A 379 17.42 -1.57 17.71
N GLY A 380 16.21 -1.84 17.20
CA GLY A 380 15.74 -3.20 16.89
C GLY A 380 16.63 -3.95 15.89
N VAL A 381 17.15 -3.26 14.87
CA VAL A 381 18.04 -3.87 13.87
C VAL A 381 19.34 -4.37 14.51
N ARG A 382 19.94 -3.57 15.38
CA ARG A 382 21.18 -3.93 16.09
C ARG A 382 20.94 -5.12 17.01
N LEU A 383 19.86 -5.09 17.78
CA LEU A 383 19.49 -6.18 18.69
C LEU A 383 19.23 -7.47 17.93
N PHE A 384 18.52 -7.41 16.80
CA PHE A 384 18.32 -8.59 15.94
C PHE A 384 19.64 -9.20 15.49
N GLN A 385 20.57 -8.38 14.99
CA GLN A 385 21.88 -8.85 14.55
C GLN A 385 22.65 -9.53 15.68
N MET A 386 22.58 -8.98 16.90
CA MET A 386 23.23 -9.57 18.07
C MET A 386 22.62 -10.93 18.42
N ILE A 387 21.29 -11.07 18.32
CA ILE A 387 20.58 -12.35 18.50
C ILE A 387 21.04 -13.36 17.44
N GLN A 388 21.03 -13.00 16.16
CA GLN A 388 21.44 -13.90 15.07
C GLN A 388 22.91 -14.34 15.19
N ALA A 389 23.78 -13.43 15.63
CA ALA A 389 25.20 -13.73 15.80
C ALA A 389 25.51 -14.47 17.11
N GLY A 390 24.54 -14.63 18.02
CA GLY A 390 24.78 -15.18 19.36
C GLY A 390 25.84 -14.37 20.14
N THR A 391 25.79 -13.04 20.01
CA THR A 391 26.83 -12.14 20.52
C THR A 391 26.90 -12.19 22.04
N ASP A 392 28.12 -12.30 22.58
CA ASP A 392 28.38 -12.17 24.02
C ASP A 392 28.14 -10.71 24.47
N ILE A 393 27.29 -10.54 25.48
CA ILE A 393 26.89 -9.22 25.98
C ILE A 393 27.52 -8.86 27.31
N SER A 394 28.39 -9.70 27.90
CA SER A 394 28.94 -9.52 29.25
C SER A 394 29.53 -8.14 29.47
N ALA A 395 30.30 -7.63 28.49
CA ALA A 395 30.97 -6.34 28.57
C ALA A 395 30.03 -5.13 28.48
N GLN A 396 28.84 -5.30 27.90
CA GLN A 396 27.89 -4.21 27.60
C GLN A 396 26.53 -4.41 28.29
N ARG A 397 26.36 -5.43 29.12
CA ARG A 397 25.07 -5.84 29.69
C ARG A 397 24.32 -4.69 30.35
N ASN A 398 25.02 -3.86 31.13
CA ASN A 398 24.42 -2.75 31.89
C ASN A 398 24.05 -1.53 31.04
N THR A 399 24.60 -1.42 29.83
CA THR A 399 24.35 -0.29 28.92
C THR A 399 23.54 -0.68 27.70
N LEU A 400 23.41 -1.98 27.43
CA LEU A 400 22.83 -2.54 26.20
C LEU A 400 21.43 -2.01 25.90
N ILE A 401 20.59 -1.85 26.93
CA ILE A 401 19.18 -1.44 26.79
C ILE A 401 19.00 0.03 26.36
N PHE A 402 20.01 0.88 26.61
CA PHE A 402 19.98 2.28 26.23
C PHE A 402 20.45 2.52 24.79
N GLY A 403 20.97 1.48 24.14
CA GLY A 403 21.51 1.56 22.79
C GLY A 403 22.74 2.47 22.69
N ASN A 404 23.23 2.68 21.46
CA ASN A 404 24.40 3.51 21.21
C ASN A 404 24.12 5.02 21.40
N SER A 405 22.86 5.43 21.48
CA SER A 405 22.45 6.84 21.67
C SER A 405 22.79 7.40 23.05
N ALA A 406 23.02 6.54 24.05
CA ALA A 406 23.40 6.95 25.40
C ALA A 406 24.90 7.30 25.55
N MET A 407 25.73 7.01 24.54
CA MET A 407 27.13 7.42 24.50
C MET A 407 27.32 8.80 23.84
N GLY A 408 26.57 9.80 24.29
CA GLY A 408 26.93 11.22 24.20
C GLY A 408 27.29 11.81 22.82
N ASP A 409 26.46 11.65 21.79
CA ASP A 409 26.63 12.38 20.53
C ASP A 409 25.31 13.02 20.05
N ALA A 410 25.02 14.20 20.60
CA ALA A 410 23.90 15.03 20.21
C ALA A 410 24.25 15.82 18.93
N GLY A 411 23.79 15.34 17.77
CA GLY A 411 23.64 16.20 16.57
C GLY A 411 24.05 15.62 15.22
N HIS A 412 24.76 14.49 15.15
CA HIS A 412 25.27 13.91 13.88
C HIS A 412 24.97 12.42 13.66
N SER A 413 23.97 11.88 14.37
CA SER A 413 23.74 10.43 14.52
C SER A 413 23.48 9.63 13.24
N GLY A 414 22.98 10.22 12.14
CA GLY A 414 22.73 9.47 10.91
C GLY A 414 23.99 9.05 10.15
N ILE A 415 25.00 9.92 10.09
CA ILE A 415 26.22 9.69 9.32
C ILE A 415 27.22 8.84 10.12
N SER A 416 27.31 9.06 11.44
CA SER A 416 28.19 8.29 12.34
C SER A 416 27.75 6.82 12.49
N LEU A 417 26.44 6.54 12.51
CA LEU A 417 25.92 5.17 12.60
C LEU A 417 26.22 4.38 11.31
N VAL A 418 25.94 4.98 10.14
CA VAL A 418 26.23 4.34 8.85
C VAL A 418 27.72 4.13 8.65
N ALA A 419 28.57 5.09 9.00
CA ALA A 419 30.03 4.95 8.86
C ALA A 419 30.58 3.74 9.65
N ASN A 420 29.99 3.45 10.81
CA ASN A 420 30.41 2.34 11.69
C ASN A 420 29.72 1.00 11.38
N MET A 421 28.72 0.97 10.49
CA MET A 421 28.08 -0.29 10.08
C MET A 421 29.01 -1.11 9.19
N SER A 422 29.10 -2.41 9.49
CA SER A 422 29.75 -3.40 8.61
C SER A 422 29.11 -3.38 7.20
N PRO A 423 29.90 -3.55 6.12
CA PRO A 423 29.36 -3.67 4.76
C PRO A 423 28.30 -4.77 4.60
N ASP A 424 28.42 -5.86 5.36
CA ASP A 424 27.51 -7.01 5.28
C ASP A 424 26.22 -6.82 6.10
N THR A 425 26.09 -5.69 6.81
CA THR A 425 24.90 -5.36 7.59
C THR A 425 23.67 -5.30 6.69
N ILE A 426 22.63 -6.09 7.03
CA ILE A 426 21.32 -6.03 6.37
C ILE A 426 20.65 -4.69 6.70
N VAL A 427 20.37 -3.90 5.66
CA VAL A 427 19.67 -2.61 5.73
C VAL A 427 18.18 -2.79 5.44
N CYS A 428 17.84 -3.51 4.37
CA CYS A 428 16.46 -3.86 4.04
C CYS A 428 16.17 -5.32 4.40
N GLY A 429 15.56 -5.55 5.56
CA GLY A 429 15.18 -6.90 6.01
C GLY A 429 14.25 -7.63 5.03
N CYS A 430 13.26 -6.94 4.45
CA CYS A 430 12.31 -7.55 3.51
C CYS A 430 12.96 -8.08 2.22
N ASN A 431 13.95 -7.38 1.69
CA ASN A 431 14.62 -7.76 0.45
C ASN A 431 15.97 -8.44 0.68
N GLY A 432 16.46 -8.48 1.92
CA GLY A 432 17.79 -9.00 2.26
C GLY A 432 18.94 -8.14 1.71
N ILE A 433 18.72 -6.83 1.55
CA ILE A 433 19.71 -5.93 0.94
C ILE A 433 20.67 -5.42 2.02
N THR A 434 21.97 -5.62 1.81
CA THR A 434 23.03 -5.16 2.71
C THR A 434 23.43 -3.72 2.44
N LYS A 435 24.13 -3.09 3.40
CA LYS A 435 24.75 -1.77 3.23
C LYS A 435 25.64 -1.76 1.98
N LYS A 436 26.51 -2.76 1.84
CA LYS A 436 27.39 -2.89 0.67
C LYS A 436 26.62 -2.94 -0.64
N ALA A 437 25.53 -3.70 -0.71
CA ALA A 437 24.73 -3.77 -1.94
C ALA A 437 24.14 -2.40 -2.34
N ILE A 438 23.78 -1.56 -1.37
CA ILE A 438 23.32 -0.19 -1.62
C ILE A 438 24.49 0.71 -2.03
N GLU A 439 25.62 0.64 -1.34
CA GLU A 439 26.83 1.40 -1.67
C GLU A 439 27.36 1.06 -3.08
N ASP A 440 27.43 -0.23 -3.41
CA ASP A 440 27.85 -0.73 -4.72
C ASP A 440 26.89 -0.24 -5.82
N ALA A 441 25.58 -0.23 -5.57
CA ALA A 441 24.59 0.28 -6.52
C ALA A 441 24.71 1.79 -6.73
N ILE A 442 24.89 2.58 -5.66
CA ILE A 442 25.13 4.02 -5.73
C ILE A 442 26.39 4.30 -6.55
N ALA A 443 27.49 3.60 -6.25
CA ALA A 443 28.77 3.81 -6.91
C ALA A 443 28.76 3.39 -8.40
N LYS A 444 28.09 2.28 -8.73
CA LYS A 444 28.09 1.72 -10.09
C LYS A 444 27.10 2.42 -11.02
N GLU A 445 25.90 2.71 -10.53
CA GLU A 445 24.80 3.24 -11.35
C GLU A 445 24.62 4.76 -11.16
N GLY A 446 25.40 5.40 -10.28
CA GLY A 446 25.37 6.85 -10.07
C GLY A 446 24.08 7.35 -9.40
N LEU A 447 23.47 6.53 -8.54
CA LEU A 447 22.16 6.81 -7.93
C LEU A 447 22.29 7.94 -6.90
N THR A 448 21.39 8.92 -6.96
CA THR A 448 21.44 10.11 -6.10
C THR A 448 20.23 10.25 -5.18
N THR A 449 19.15 9.54 -5.45
CA THR A 449 17.89 9.61 -4.69
C THR A 449 17.49 8.27 -4.08
N ARG A 450 16.67 8.32 -3.02
CA ARG A 450 16.05 7.11 -2.44
C ARG A 450 15.27 6.33 -3.47
N GLN A 451 14.49 7.01 -4.32
CA GLN A 451 13.66 6.36 -5.33
C GLN A 451 14.49 5.58 -6.37
N GLU A 452 15.63 6.14 -6.78
CA GLU A 452 16.59 5.46 -7.65
C GLU A 452 17.21 4.23 -6.97
N VAL A 453 17.62 4.35 -5.70
CA VAL A 453 18.10 3.22 -4.91
C VAL A 453 17.03 2.13 -4.77
N THR A 454 15.78 2.51 -4.50
CA THR A 454 14.66 1.58 -4.44
C THR A 454 14.40 0.92 -5.80
N GLY A 455 14.47 1.68 -6.90
CA GLY A 455 14.31 1.13 -8.25
C GLY A 455 15.38 0.10 -8.60
N CYS A 456 16.65 0.39 -8.27
CA CYS A 456 17.79 -0.46 -8.57
C CYS A 456 17.90 -1.67 -7.62
N THR A 457 17.84 -1.45 -6.31
CA THR A 457 18.13 -2.47 -5.29
C THR A 457 16.89 -3.14 -4.70
N LYS A 458 15.70 -2.59 -4.95
CA LYS A 458 14.42 -2.93 -4.29
C LYS A 458 14.38 -2.59 -2.79
N ALA A 459 15.44 -2.03 -2.19
CA ALA A 459 15.43 -1.59 -0.80
C ALA A 459 14.38 -0.48 -0.58
N GLY A 460 13.58 -0.57 0.49
CA GLY A 460 12.46 0.35 0.76
C GLY A 460 11.16 -0.01 0.05
N GLY A 461 11.20 -0.70 -1.09
CA GLY A 461 10.01 -0.97 -1.92
C GLY A 461 8.98 -1.97 -1.36
N SER A 462 9.27 -2.65 -0.25
CA SER A 462 8.36 -3.61 0.39
C SER A 462 7.58 -3.01 1.57
N CYS A 463 8.21 -2.83 2.73
CA CYS A 463 7.54 -2.31 3.92
C CYS A 463 7.85 -0.83 4.23
N GLY A 464 8.76 -0.20 3.49
CA GLY A 464 9.24 1.17 3.75
C GLY A 464 10.09 1.36 5.03
N GLY A 465 10.15 0.37 5.94
CA GLY A 465 10.78 0.54 7.26
C GLY A 465 12.28 0.84 7.27
N CYS A 466 12.99 0.57 6.16
CA CYS A 466 14.42 0.87 6.01
C CYS A 466 14.71 2.18 5.27
N GLU A 467 13.68 2.90 4.79
CA GLU A 467 13.84 4.13 4.02
C GLU A 467 14.68 5.22 4.72
N PRO A 468 14.51 5.50 6.02
CA PRO A 468 15.37 6.47 6.71
C PRO A 468 16.84 6.07 6.74
N LEU A 469 17.15 4.77 6.79
CA LEU A 469 18.52 4.27 6.80
C LEU A 469 19.14 4.31 5.40
N ILE A 470 18.33 4.11 4.34
CA ILE A 470 18.76 4.31 2.95
C ILE A 470 19.20 5.77 2.74
N ASP A 471 18.41 6.73 3.24
CA ASP A 471 18.79 8.15 3.17
C ASP A 471 20.10 8.45 3.88
N GLN A 472 20.35 7.83 5.04
CA GLN A 472 21.60 7.99 5.76
C GLN A 472 22.79 7.40 4.98
N ILE A 473 22.60 6.27 4.27
CA ILE A 473 23.63 5.69 3.40
C ILE A 473 23.90 6.59 2.20
N LEU A 474 22.87 7.09 1.54
CA LEU A 474 23.01 8.06 0.45
C LEU A 474 23.75 9.32 0.93
N ALA A 475 23.40 9.86 2.10
CA ALA A 475 24.09 10.98 2.72
C ALA A 475 25.58 10.69 2.98
N SER A 476 25.88 9.48 3.49
CA SER A 476 27.24 9.05 3.79
C SER A 476 28.10 8.85 2.54
N VAL A 477 27.53 8.32 1.45
CA VAL A 477 28.27 8.00 0.21
C VAL A 477 28.42 9.23 -0.67
N LEU A 478 27.37 10.05 -0.81
CA LEU A 478 27.33 11.18 -1.74
C LEU A 478 27.81 12.49 -1.11
N GLY A 479 27.88 12.58 0.22
CA GLY A 479 28.34 13.76 0.94
C GLY A 479 27.56 15.02 0.55
N SER A 480 28.25 16.07 0.09
CA SER A 480 27.64 17.32 -0.39
C SER A 480 26.82 17.16 -1.69
N SER A 481 26.96 16.04 -2.40
CA SER A 481 26.14 15.70 -3.57
C SER A 481 24.83 15.02 -3.20
N PHE A 482 24.62 14.70 -1.91
CA PHE A 482 23.36 14.18 -1.41
C PHE A 482 22.31 15.29 -1.38
N ALA A 483 21.43 15.29 -2.37
CA ALA A 483 20.17 16.02 -2.29
C ALA A 483 19.22 15.21 -1.40
N LYS A 484 19.25 15.45 -0.09
CA LYS A 484 18.17 14.99 0.79
C LYS A 484 16.88 15.51 0.17
N ALA A 485 15.90 14.63 -0.07
CA ALA A 485 14.53 15.05 -0.34
C ALA A 485 13.91 15.62 0.96
N GLU A 486 14.54 16.63 1.55
CA GLU A 486 13.98 17.50 2.56
C GLU A 486 13.79 18.86 1.92
N GLY A 487 12.66 18.96 1.24
CA GLY A 487 12.06 20.17 0.76
C GLY A 487 10.66 19.78 0.34
N GLU A 488 9.66 20.47 0.86
CA GLU A 488 8.33 20.40 0.25
C GLU A 488 8.49 20.62 -1.27
N THR A 489 7.83 19.79 -2.06
CA THR A 489 7.98 19.81 -3.52
C THR A 489 7.75 21.23 -4.05
N PRO A 490 8.70 21.79 -4.84
CA PRO A 490 8.52 23.09 -5.45
C PRO A 490 7.22 23.13 -6.27
N ILE A 491 6.55 24.28 -6.29
CA ILE A 491 5.24 24.42 -6.98
C ILE A 491 5.33 23.95 -8.44
N CYS A 492 6.44 24.28 -9.11
CA CYS A 492 6.81 23.78 -10.44
C CYS A 492 8.27 24.18 -10.74
N GLY A 493 8.82 23.79 -11.90
CA GLY A 493 10.19 24.17 -12.32
C GLY A 493 10.45 25.67 -12.52
N CYS A 494 9.45 26.55 -12.35
CA CYS A 494 9.65 28.00 -12.36
C CYS A 494 10.05 28.57 -10.98
N THR A 495 10.11 27.76 -9.94
CA THR A 495 10.56 28.16 -8.60
C THR A 495 11.23 26.98 -7.90
N GLU A 496 11.99 27.27 -6.86
CA GLU A 496 12.46 26.27 -5.89
C GLU A 496 11.61 26.30 -4.61
N LEU A 497 10.63 27.20 -4.54
CA LEU A 497 9.77 27.40 -3.38
C LEU A 497 8.56 26.47 -3.40
N ALA A 498 8.25 25.97 -2.21
CA ALA A 498 7.10 25.12 -1.99
C ALA A 498 5.80 25.87 -1.75
N HIS A 499 4.69 25.14 -1.81
CA HIS A 499 3.35 25.68 -1.63
C HIS A 499 3.16 26.40 -0.29
N ASP A 500 3.59 25.81 0.83
CA ASP A 500 3.32 26.40 2.16
C ASP A 500 4.19 27.63 2.41
N TYR A 501 5.46 27.58 1.97
CA TYR A 501 6.35 28.73 2.02
C TYR A 501 5.79 29.92 1.23
N VAL A 502 5.36 29.71 -0.02
CA VAL A 502 4.80 30.78 -0.87
C VAL A 502 3.54 31.38 -0.25
N LYS A 503 2.63 30.57 0.30
CA LYS A 503 1.44 31.05 1.02
C LYS A 503 1.80 31.87 2.26
N ALA A 504 2.80 31.43 3.02
CA ALA A 504 3.27 32.14 4.21
C ALA A 504 3.86 33.51 3.85
N MET A 505 4.63 33.60 2.78
CA MET A 505 5.24 34.84 2.32
C MET A 505 4.22 35.82 1.74
N ILE A 506 3.25 35.33 0.96
CA ILE A 506 2.14 36.16 0.46
C ILE A 506 1.39 36.83 1.63
N ARG A 507 1.14 36.09 2.71
CA ARG A 507 0.54 36.62 3.95
C ARG A 507 1.44 37.62 4.65
N ARG A 508 2.69 37.23 4.90
CA ARG A 508 3.65 38.02 5.68
C ARG A 508 3.94 39.37 5.03
N ASP A 509 4.14 39.37 3.71
CA ASP A 509 4.58 40.53 2.95
C ASP A 509 3.43 41.27 2.26
N SER A 510 2.17 40.90 2.57
CA SER A 510 0.95 41.54 2.06
C SER A 510 0.88 41.66 0.53
N LEU A 511 1.22 40.57 -0.17
CA LEU A 511 1.32 40.54 -1.63
C LEU A 511 -0.08 40.37 -2.25
N THR A 512 -0.62 41.46 -2.81
CA THR A 512 -2.02 41.54 -3.31
C THR A 512 -2.16 41.33 -4.82
N THR A 513 -1.07 41.05 -5.56
CA THR A 513 -1.10 40.73 -7.00
C THR A 513 -0.16 39.58 -7.35
N VAL A 514 -0.46 38.82 -8.41
CA VAL A 514 0.43 37.76 -8.91
C VAL A 514 1.80 38.31 -9.32
N ALA A 515 1.83 39.48 -9.97
CA ALA A 515 3.07 40.14 -10.36
C ALA A 515 3.94 40.50 -9.14
N ALA A 516 3.34 41.02 -8.07
CA ALA A 516 4.06 41.31 -6.83
C ALA A 516 4.56 40.01 -6.16
N ALA A 517 3.74 38.97 -6.09
CA ALA A 517 4.15 37.67 -5.55
C ALA A 517 5.33 37.09 -6.33
N MET A 518 5.29 37.13 -7.67
CA MET A 518 6.36 36.61 -8.51
C MET A 518 7.65 37.45 -8.41
N ALA A 519 7.53 38.78 -8.34
CA ALA A 519 8.70 39.66 -8.20
C ALA A 519 9.36 39.50 -6.82
N THR A 520 8.58 39.51 -5.74
CA THR A 520 9.10 39.39 -4.36
C THR A 520 9.68 38.01 -4.08
N LEU A 521 9.13 36.95 -4.69
CA LEU A 521 9.59 35.57 -4.52
C LEU A 521 10.53 35.11 -5.64
N GLU A 522 11.05 36.05 -6.43
CA GLU A 522 12.08 35.84 -7.46
C GLU A 522 11.74 34.70 -8.45
N TRP A 523 10.51 34.71 -8.94
CA TRP A 523 10.00 33.67 -9.83
C TRP A 523 10.76 33.64 -11.17
N LYS A 524 11.09 32.44 -11.67
CA LYS A 524 11.79 32.29 -12.94
C LYS A 524 10.83 32.58 -14.11
N GLY A 525 11.13 33.64 -14.86
CA GLY A 525 10.38 34.06 -16.05
C GLY A 525 8.92 34.45 -15.77
N GLU A 526 8.06 34.38 -16.78
CA GLU A 526 6.64 34.77 -16.65
C GLU A 526 5.74 33.71 -15.98
N GLY A 527 6.32 32.62 -15.47
CA GLY A 527 5.58 31.51 -14.87
C GLY A 527 4.87 30.61 -15.88
N CYS A 528 4.49 29.40 -15.45
CA CYS A 528 3.88 28.38 -16.31
C CYS A 528 2.41 28.12 -15.98
N ARG A 529 1.79 27.17 -16.72
CA ARG A 529 0.40 26.72 -16.53
C ARG A 529 0.07 26.16 -15.15
N ILE A 530 1.08 25.88 -14.32
CA ILE A 530 0.95 25.32 -12.97
C ILE A 530 0.96 26.44 -11.93
N CYS A 531 2.00 27.28 -11.93
CA CYS A 531 2.20 28.25 -10.86
C CYS A 531 1.37 29.52 -10.99
N ARG A 532 1.07 29.99 -12.21
CA ARG A 532 0.29 31.22 -12.40
C ARG A 532 -1.13 31.10 -11.81
N PRO A 533 -1.91 30.03 -12.09
CA PRO A 533 -3.20 29.82 -11.44
C PRO A 533 -3.09 29.67 -9.92
N ALA A 534 -2.04 28.97 -9.45
CA ALA A 534 -1.82 28.75 -8.03
C ALA A 534 -1.56 30.08 -7.29
N LEU A 535 -0.68 30.93 -7.81
CA LEU A 535 -0.39 32.25 -7.25
C LEU A 535 -1.60 33.16 -7.28
N ASN A 536 -2.36 33.17 -8.38
CA ASN A 536 -3.60 33.96 -8.47
C ASN A 536 -4.60 33.53 -7.39
N TYR A 537 -4.76 32.22 -7.20
CA TYR A 537 -5.61 31.67 -6.14
C TYR A 537 -5.10 32.02 -4.73
N TYR A 538 -3.80 31.88 -4.44
CA TYR A 538 -3.25 32.17 -3.11
C TYR A 538 -3.40 33.64 -2.72
N VAL A 539 -3.13 34.54 -3.65
CA VAL A 539 -3.29 35.98 -3.45
C VAL A 539 -4.77 36.31 -3.20
N GLN A 540 -5.69 35.81 -4.03
CA GLN A 540 -7.13 36.03 -3.90
C GLN A 540 -7.72 35.48 -2.60
N MET A 541 -7.32 34.26 -2.20
CA MET A 541 -7.78 33.64 -0.96
C MET A 541 -7.21 34.31 0.30
N THR A 542 -6.00 34.86 0.20
CA THR A 542 -5.35 35.50 1.34
C THR A 542 -5.91 36.90 1.60
N PHE A 543 -6.23 37.66 0.55
CA PHE A 543 -6.78 39.02 0.67
C PHE A 543 -8.11 39.18 -0.09
N PRO A 544 -9.20 38.55 0.36
CA PRO A 544 -10.50 38.66 -0.33
C PRO A 544 -10.97 40.13 -0.40
N GLY A 545 -11.26 40.62 -1.60
CA GLY A 545 -11.75 41.99 -1.84
C GLY A 545 -10.65 43.06 -2.03
N GLU A 546 -9.41 42.77 -1.61
CA GLU A 546 -8.25 43.66 -1.79
C GLU A 546 -7.29 43.16 -2.88
N ALA A 547 -7.16 41.84 -3.01
CA ALA A 547 -6.37 41.20 -4.06
C ALA A 547 -6.89 41.54 -5.46
N ARG A 548 -5.98 41.89 -6.38
CA ARG A 548 -6.34 42.08 -7.79
C ARG A 548 -6.20 40.76 -8.55
N ASP A 549 -7.29 40.34 -9.16
CA ASP A 549 -7.30 39.13 -9.98
C ASP A 549 -6.47 39.34 -11.24
N ASP A 550 -5.72 38.31 -11.66
CA ASP A 550 -5.01 38.27 -12.93
C ASP A 550 -5.72 37.30 -13.91
N PRO A 551 -6.57 37.81 -14.82
CA PRO A 551 -7.27 37.00 -15.81
C PRO A 551 -6.33 36.16 -16.70
N GLY A 552 -5.09 36.62 -16.92
CA GLY A 552 -4.08 35.91 -17.70
C GLY A 552 -3.58 34.64 -17.00
N SER A 553 -3.64 34.63 -15.66
CA SER A 553 -3.20 33.54 -14.80
C SER A 553 -4.30 32.53 -14.46
N ARG A 554 -5.57 32.79 -14.81
CA ARG A 554 -6.66 31.82 -14.64
C ARG A 554 -6.43 30.58 -15.52
N HIS A 555 -7.00 29.45 -15.11
CA HIS A 555 -6.97 28.24 -15.96
C HIS A 555 -7.60 28.54 -17.32
N VAL A 556 -7.08 27.87 -18.37
CA VAL A 556 -7.52 28.10 -19.76
C VAL A 556 -9.05 28.00 -19.92
N ASN A 557 -9.68 27.10 -19.16
CA ASN A 557 -11.12 26.90 -19.20
C ASN A 557 -11.91 28.08 -18.61
N GLU A 558 -11.35 28.73 -17.60
CA GLU A 558 -11.95 29.92 -16.98
C GLU A 558 -11.71 31.17 -17.81
N ARG A 559 -10.52 31.30 -18.37
CA ARG A 559 -10.13 32.44 -19.22
C ARG A 559 -10.91 32.49 -20.53
N LEU A 560 -11.12 31.33 -21.14
CA LEU A 560 -11.82 31.21 -22.42
C LEU A 560 -13.29 30.85 -22.26
N HIS A 561 -13.76 30.71 -21.02
CA HIS A 561 -15.13 30.30 -20.66
C HIS A 561 -15.58 28.98 -21.33
N ALA A 562 -14.65 28.15 -21.80
CA ALA A 562 -14.89 26.94 -22.59
C ALA A 562 -13.88 25.86 -22.21
N ASN A 563 -14.24 24.57 -22.25
CA ASN A 563 -13.31 23.52 -21.78
C ASN A 563 -12.46 22.96 -22.92
N ILE A 564 -11.14 23.04 -22.78
CA ILE A 564 -10.19 22.48 -23.75
C ILE A 564 -10.33 20.94 -23.85
N GLN A 565 -10.26 20.41 -25.06
CA GLN A 565 -10.38 19.00 -25.42
C GLN A 565 -9.01 18.39 -25.72
N LYS A 566 -8.93 17.05 -25.79
CA LYS A 566 -7.66 16.30 -26.04
C LYS A 566 -6.98 16.70 -27.36
N ASP A 567 -7.75 17.07 -28.37
CA ASP A 567 -7.28 17.49 -29.69
C ASP A 567 -6.94 18.99 -29.77
N GLY A 568 -7.03 19.72 -28.65
CA GLY A 568 -6.78 21.16 -28.58
C GLY A 568 -7.97 22.03 -28.97
N THR A 569 -9.11 21.45 -29.37
CA THR A 569 -10.37 22.18 -29.57
C THR A 569 -11.04 22.48 -28.23
N PHE A 570 -12.18 23.16 -28.25
CA PHE A 570 -12.92 23.60 -27.07
C PHE A 570 -14.35 23.08 -27.08
N SER A 571 -14.90 22.98 -25.88
CA SER A 571 -16.30 22.68 -25.62
C SER A 571 -17.00 23.89 -25.03
N VAL A 572 -18.15 24.25 -25.60
CA VAL A 572 -18.99 25.36 -25.17
C VAL A 572 -20.26 24.81 -24.54
N VAL A 573 -20.48 25.14 -23.28
CA VAL A 573 -21.63 24.65 -22.52
C VAL A 573 -22.43 25.87 -22.06
N PRO A 574 -23.53 26.22 -22.75
CA PRO A 574 -24.42 27.30 -22.33
C PRO A 574 -24.99 27.00 -20.95
N ARG A 575 -25.06 28.02 -20.09
CA ARG A 575 -25.66 27.85 -18.75
C ARG A 575 -27.19 27.82 -18.85
N ILE A 576 -27.79 26.73 -18.36
CA ILE A 576 -29.25 26.56 -18.24
C ILE A 576 -29.59 26.47 -16.75
N TYR A 577 -30.25 27.49 -16.19
CA TYR A 577 -30.56 27.56 -14.76
C TYR A 577 -31.67 26.58 -14.39
N GLY A 578 -31.39 25.70 -13.41
CA GLY A 578 -32.37 24.71 -12.93
C GLY A 578 -32.85 23.71 -14.00
N GLY A 579 -32.10 23.57 -15.11
CA GLY A 579 -32.50 22.72 -16.23
C GLY A 579 -33.74 23.22 -17.00
N LEU A 580 -34.23 24.44 -16.71
CA LEU A 580 -35.39 25.02 -17.37
C LEU A 580 -34.94 25.85 -18.58
N THR A 581 -35.52 25.58 -19.75
CA THR A 581 -35.24 26.30 -20.99
C THR A 581 -36.51 26.47 -21.84
N SER A 582 -36.58 27.54 -22.62
CA SER A 582 -37.67 27.80 -23.56
C SER A 582 -37.39 27.20 -24.95
N PRO A 583 -38.44 26.96 -25.77
CA PRO A 583 -38.25 26.54 -27.16
C PRO A 583 -37.36 27.50 -27.96
N GLN A 584 -37.44 28.81 -27.69
CA GLN A 584 -36.65 29.82 -28.39
C GLN A 584 -35.15 29.75 -28.03
N GLU A 585 -34.83 29.49 -26.76
CA GLU A 585 -33.44 29.32 -26.31
C GLU A 585 -32.82 28.04 -26.89
N LEU A 586 -33.56 26.93 -26.90
CA LEU A 586 -33.12 25.69 -27.55
C LEU A 586 -32.91 25.89 -29.05
N ALA A 587 -33.81 26.59 -29.73
CA ALA A 587 -33.66 26.95 -31.13
C ALA A 587 -32.43 27.84 -31.37
N ASN A 588 -32.13 28.77 -30.46
CA ASN A 588 -30.94 29.60 -30.55
C ASN A 588 -29.66 28.75 -30.41
N ILE A 589 -29.59 27.83 -29.44
CA ILE A 589 -28.44 26.93 -29.28
C ILE A 589 -28.23 26.09 -30.55
N ALA A 590 -29.30 25.53 -31.11
CA ALA A 590 -29.23 24.76 -32.35
C ALA A 590 -28.77 25.62 -33.55
N LYS A 591 -29.29 26.84 -33.66
CA LYS A 591 -28.89 27.80 -34.70
C LYS A 591 -27.41 28.14 -34.60
N VAL A 592 -26.91 28.51 -33.42
CA VAL A 592 -25.49 28.81 -33.18
C VAL A 592 -24.62 27.60 -33.51
N ALA A 593 -25.03 26.40 -33.10
CA ALA A 593 -24.27 25.19 -33.42
C ALA A 593 -24.16 24.95 -34.93
N SER A 594 -25.24 25.21 -35.68
CA SER A 594 -25.26 25.09 -37.14
C SER A 594 -24.41 26.18 -37.83
N GLU A 595 -24.59 27.45 -37.46
CA GLU A 595 -23.86 28.60 -38.06
C GLU A 595 -22.34 28.48 -37.87
N HIS A 596 -21.91 27.91 -36.74
CA HIS A 596 -20.49 27.73 -36.44
C HIS A 596 -19.92 26.39 -36.89
N ASN A 597 -20.72 25.54 -37.53
CA ASN A 597 -20.37 24.18 -37.94
C ASN A 597 -19.79 23.36 -36.77
N VAL A 598 -20.50 23.33 -35.63
CA VAL A 598 -20.09 22.56 -34.45
C VAL A 598 -20.13 21.05 -34.80
N PRO A 599 -19.00 20.32 -34.70
CA PRO A 599 -18.94 18.92 -35.13
C PRO A 599 -19.84 17.96 -34.36
N ALA A 600 -20.03 18.19 -33.05
CA ALA A 600 -20.83 17.31 -32.20
C ALA A 600 -21.55 18.08 -31.10
N ILE A 601 -22.79 17.69 -30.84
CA ILE A 601 -23.59 18.16 -29.70
C ILE A 601 -23.86 16.96 -28.80
N LYS A 602 -23.54 17.08 -27.52
CA LYS A 602 -23.73 16.00 -26.53
C LYS A 602 -24.55 16.51 -25.35
N PHE A 603 -25.50 15.69 -24.90
CA PHE A 603 -26.04 15.82 -23.56
C PHE A 603 -25.06 15.19 -22.57
N THR A 604 -24.49 16.00 -21.69
CA THR A 604 -23.56 15.51 -20.67
C THR A 604 -24.30 14.67 -19.62
N GLY A 605 -23.56 13.87 -18.83
CA GLY A 605 -24.15 13.13 -17.71
C GLY A 605 -24.83 14.02 -16.66
N GLY A 606 -24.53 15.33 -16.65
CA GLY A 606 -25.23 16.35 -15.85
C GLY A 606 -26.46 16.97 -16.53
N GLN A 607 -26.97 16.36 -17.60
CA GLN A 607 -28.13 16.83 -18.39
C GLN A 607 -27.95 18.25 -18.97
N ARG A 608 -26.74 18.58 -19.43
CA ARG A 608 -26.42 19.87 -20.08
C ARG A 608 -26.11 19.68 -21.55
N ILE A 609 -26.40 20.69 -22.36
CA ILE A 609 -26.05 20.71 -23.79
C ILE A 609 -24.59 21.15 -23.94
N ASP A 610 -23.79 20.34 -24.61
CA ASP A 610 -22.36 20.57 -24.83
C ASP A 610 -22.05 20.61 -26.33
N LEU A 611 -21.46 21.73 -26.77
CA LEU A 611 -21.04 21.98 -28.14
C LEU A 611 -19.54 21.68 -28.26
N LEU A 612 -19.18 20.53 -28.83
CA LEU A 612 -17.83 19.97 -28.85
C LEU A 612 -17.12 20.25 -30.18
N GLY A 613 -15.79 20.35 -30.16
CA GLY A 613 -14.97 20.49 -31.38
C GLY A 613 -14.86 21.93 -31.89
N VAL A 614 -15.05 22.92 -31.03
CA VAL A 614 -15.03 24.35 -31.39
C VAL A 614 -13.60 24.88 -31.38
N SER A 615 -13.15 25.54 -32.46
CA SER A 615 -11.83 26.17 -32.47
C SER A 615 -11.79 27.41 -31.58
N LYS A 616 -10.60 27.74 -31.03
CA LYS A 616 -10.42 28.85 -30.09
C LYS A 616 -10.91 30.19 -30.64
N GLU A 617 -10.71 30.43 -31.93
CA GLU A 617 -11.03 31.68 -32.64
C GLU A 617 -12.54 31.90 -32.76
N LYS A 618 -13.33 30.83 -32.74
CA LYS A 618 -14.80 30.87 -32.82
C LYS A 618 -15.47 31.11 -31.47
N LEU A 619 -14.76 30.96 -30.35
CA LEU A 619 -15.34 31.11 -29.01
C LEU A 619 -16.01 32.48 -28.79
N PRO A 620 -15.40 33.64 -29.13
CA PRO A 620 -16.02 34.93 -28.86
C PRO A 620 -17.33 35.14 -29.64
N SER A 621 -17.40 34.69 -30.89
CA SER A 621 -18.61 34.83 -31.71
C SER A 621 -19.71 33.89 -31.26
N ILE A 622 -19.38 32.66 -30.88
CA ILE A 622 -20.33 31.71 -30.29
C ILE A 622 -20.91 32.25 -28.99
N TRP A 623 -20.07 32.74 -28.06
CA TRP A 623 -20.56 33.30 -26.78
C TRP A 623 -21.45 34.54 -27.00
N LYS A 624 -21.09 35.41 -27.96
CA LYS A 624 -21.91 36.56 -28.33
C LYS A 624 -23.28 36.16 -28.90
N ALA A 625 -23.34 35.08 -29.69
CA ALA A 625 -24.58 34.61 -30.30
C ALA A 625 -25.46 33.82 -29.31
N LEU A 626 -24.85 33.13 -28.34
CA LEU A 626 -25.56 32.42 -27.28
C LEU A 626 -26.16 33.37 -26.23
N ASP A 627 -25.57 34.54 -26.02
CA ASP A 627 -25.98 35.56 -25.04
C ASP A 627 -26.24 34.98 -23.63
N THR A 628 -25.47 33.96 -23.25
CA THR A 628 -25.57 33.29 -21.96
C THR A 628 -24.18 33.06 -21.35
N PRO A 629 -24.05 33.08 -20.01
CA PRO A 629 -22.80 32.73 -19.35
C PRO A 629 -22.41 31.27 -19.58
N SER A 630 -21.13 30.96 -19.36
CA SER A 630 -20.66 29.56 -19.38
C SER A 630 -21.21 28.75 -18.21
N GLY A 631 -21.60 27.51 -18.50
CA GLY A 631 -22.12 26.55 -17.54
C GLY A 631 -21.04 25.76 -16.79
N TYR A 632 -19.77 25.83 -17.19
CA TYR A 632 -18.66 25.03 -16.61
C TYR A 632 -18.96 23.51 -16.52
N ALA A 633 -18.77 22.75 -17.59
CA ALA A 633 -18.98 21.30 -17.57
C ALA A 633 -17.89 20.50 -16.83
N TYR A 634 -16.66 20.99 -16.81
CA TYR A 634 -15.51 20.23 -16.29
C TYR A 634 -14.67 20.97 -15.23
N ALA A 635 -15.14 22.13 -14.73
CA ALA A 635 -14.44 22.85 -13.66
C ALA A 635 -14.54 22.12 -12.30
N LYS A 636 -13.65 22.45 -11.34
CA LYS A 636 -13.79 22.07 -9.92
C LYS A 636 -14.83 22.96 -9.24
N ALA A 637 -16.07 22.94 -9.73
CA ALA A 637 -17.21 23.72 -9.23
C ALA A 637 -18.46 22.83 -9.15
N LEU A 638 -19.54 23.31 -8.54
CA LEU A 638 -20.83 22.60 -8.47
C LEU A 638 -21.36 22.28 -9.88
N ARG A 639 -21.31 21.01 -10.29
CA ARG A 639 -21.53 20.59 -11.69
C ARG A 639 -22.99 20.28 -12.00
N THR A 640 -23.68 19.63 -11.07
CA THR A 640 -25.07 19.20 -11.29
C THR A 640 -25.79 19.23 -9.96
N VAL A 641 -26.97 19.84 -9.95
CA VAL A 641 -27.93 19.73 -8.85
C VAL A 641 -29.19 19.15 -9.46
N LYS A 642 -29.70 18.06 -8.88
CA LYS A 642 -31.00 17.56 -9.27
C LYS A 642 -32.04 18.59 -8.85
N THR A 643 -32.70 19.19 -9.84
CA THR A 643 -33.77 20.16 -9.63
C THR A 643 -35.09 19.52 -10.03
N CYS A 644 -36.12 19.63 -9.19
CA CYS A 644 -37.48 19.23 -9.54
C CYS A 644 -38.13 20.39 -10.29
N VAL A 645 -39.12 20.10 -11.12
CA VAL A 645 -39.91 21.08 -11.90
C VAL A 645 -40.79 22.00 -11.03
N GLY A 646 -40.63 21.90 -9.69
CA GLY A 646 -41.29 22.67 -8.66
C GLY A 646 -42.80 22.41 -8.57
N ASN A 647 -43.44 23.12 -7.65
CA ASN A 647 -44.87 22.95 -7.31
C ASN A 647 -45.83 23.11 -8.50
N ASN A 648 -45.39 23.74 -9.60
CA ASN A 648 -46.22 23.94 -10.80
C ASN A 648 -46.43 22.64 -11.58
N TRP A 649 -45.51 21.67 -11.50
CA TRP A 649 -45.51 20.47 -12.33
C TRP A 649 -45.20 19.17 -11.56
N CYS A 650 -44.46 19.27 -10.45
CA CYS A 650 -44.01 18.14 -9.64
C CYS A 650 -45.17 17.71 -8.73
N ARG A 651 -45.57 16.44 -8.78
CA ARG A 651 -46.67 15.91 -7.93
C ARG A 651 -46.43 16.10 -6.42
N PHE A 652 -45.16 16.16 -6.01
CA PHE A 652 -44.75 16.17 -4.60
C PHE A 652 -44.41 17.56 -4.06
N GLY A 653 -44.58 18.63 -4.87
CA GLY A 653 -44.11 19.98 -4.54
C GLY A 653 -42.70 20.21 -5.06
#